data_AF-A0A7J4UBL1-F1
#
_entry.id   AF-A0A7J4UBL1-F1
#
_cell.length_a   1.000
_cell.length_b   1.000
_cell.length_c   1.000
_cell.angle_alpha   90.00
_cell.angle_beta   90.00
_cell.angle_gamma   90.00
#
_symmetry.space_group_name_H-M   'P 1'
#
loop_
_entity.id
_entity.type
_entity.pdbx_description
1 polymer ?
#
loop_
_entity_poly.entity_id
_entity_poly.type
_entity_poly.pdbx_seq_one_letter_code
_entity_poly.pdbx_strand_id
1 'polypeptide(L)'
;MSLNFKLGDWEVYKASGYPAFITPFAVSCTLKFRELYGSTCDVAIVWEGKNFTWLFDTSQLITCAEKFLPVLEKKQWAVYDEWQQHTKKFTSLHYNLMQAELTKENVAQWAKNYFDSFCTQYAQSNFIEPLSYFFQVHASTLLPPDPHLLEYFGRPARVNYLTRFFKEIQDGKREEVLRKFHYINNDYTGPRPVDDSFLSSLCPTQNQQNPPENVPDHFRLVLNCLQITVTIQDVRKAQSLMWVSGADKILRALATFNQTKYDSLKWLTWEDILQGESLKEQRDHCIIHWTCDGTTLFTGKEYELLLRDFYKHILKIEKGITEVKGISASNGKIVGRAVLVNNVSQFHKVKEGDILITGMTRPEYIPVMKRSAAFVTDEGGLTSHAAIISREMKKPCVIGTRIATKVFKDGDIVEVDAEKGVIRKITKKHESTYRFLWGNKQSVLTLQWNALAFRDYRSNIWNQVDNIIQISHESRIRTFHSIKDLHSDERRGENILYENYMKKYFEEQTATLSQHSNFFMRLRSTGYKKLTNQELYDLVRLSLIWCAKTISFFRSSQEEGTKIAVNKLRVVYNEKEVSILLISPELDLVNRERMDWAKLVRLPYSSQAVIAHAYQYPWIVIMHHSFDEVEETLKQRFEFEKSHEFHADFKKEKIILREKQNILLNKNKKIGPLVRNLQRLVHSRMEVKSRFAGTDFYTIPLHKEIANRTGVDIKYLREYYLLEDFESLLLRNRRVSKNEITNRQKLVVCLWKSPDLIIKSGDEAIAIAKRELGDLYEVEKKYEVTGSVANSGKVHGVARILQANDVEQARKFRKNFKEGQILITQMTQPNIMDIASKAAAIVTDEGGMLSHAAIISRELHIPCIVGTFIATSNFDDGDIIEVDAEKGIVRKL
;
A
#
# COMPACT_ATOMS: atom_id res chain seq x y z
N MET A 1 7.21 16.47 36.41
CA MET A 1 7.03 15.30 35.52
C MET A 1 7.27 15.76 34.10
N SER A 2 8.13 15.06 33.33
CA SER A 2 8.45 15.40 31.94
C SER A 2 7.30 15.01 31.00
N LEU A 3 6.94 15.90 30.06
CA LEU A 3 5.96 15.65 28.99
C LEU A 3 6.28 14.30 28.29
N ASN A 4 5.32 13.38 28.22
CA ASN A 4 5.51 12.05 27.63
C ASN A 4 4.33 11.65 26.73
N PHE A 5 4.55 11.71 25.43
CA PHE A 5 3.55 11.35 24.41
C PHE A 5 3.27 9.85 24.27
N LYS A 6 4.01 8.97 24.97
CA LYS A 6 3.79 7.51 24.94
C LYS A 6 2.73 7.05 25.93
N LEU A 7 2.50 7.83 26.98
CA LEU A 7 1.66 7.46 28.12
C LEU A 7 0.34 8.25 28.19
N GLY A 8 0.21 9.34 27.43
CA GLY A 8 -1.00 10.16 27.44
C GLY A 8 -1.84 9.99 26.18
N ASP A 9 -3.16 9.99 26.35
CA ASP A 9 -4.11 10.22 25.26
C ASP A 9 -4.37 11.72 25.14
N TRP A 10 -4.15 12.27 23.94
CA TRP A 10 -4.23 13.70 23.69
C TRP A 10 -5.25 14.01 22.60
N GLU A 11 -6.12 15.00 22.84
CA GLU A 11 -6.94 15.60 21.80
C GLU A 11 -6.16 16.71 21.11
N VAL A 12 -6.21 16.72 19.78
CA VAL A 12 -5.30 17.48 18.93
C VAL A 12 -6.07 18.52 18.13
N TYR A 13 -5.67 19.79 18.26
CA TYR A 13 -6.18 20.90 17.44
C TYR A 13 -5.01 21.62 16.77
N LYS A 14 -5.09 21.98 15.50
CA LYS A 14 -4.02 22.68 14.77
C LYS A 14 -4.49 24.08 14.41
N ALA A 15 -3.57 25.03 14.42
CA ALA A 15 -3.86 26.33 13.86
C ALA A 15 -2.58 27.02 13.40
N SER A 16 -2.73 28.29 13.03
CA SER A 16 -1.60 29.18 12.82
C SER A 16 -1.77 30.43 13.67
N GLY A 17 -0.67 30.98 14.15
CA GLY A 17 -0.69 32.15 15.00
C GLY A 17 0.71 32.57 15.43
N TYR A 18 0.78 33.35 16.50
CA TYR A 18 2.04 33.66 17.19
C TYR A 18 1.92 33.41 18.70
N PRO A 19 3.00 33.02 19.39
CA PRO A 19 2.99 32.80 20.84
C PRO A 19 2.34 33.93 21.64
N ALA A 20 2.63 35.20 21.32
CA ALA A 20 2.04 36.34 22.02
C ALA A 20 0.52 36.38 21.90
N PHE A 21 -0.06 35.93 20.79
CA PHE A 21 -1.51 35.93 20.67
C PHE A 21 -2.14 34.67 21.27
N ILE A 22 -1.43 33.55 21.26
CA ILE A 22 -1.98 32.20 21.50
C ILE A 22 -1.78 31.70 22.94
N THR A 23 -0.67 32.03 23.59
CA THR A 23 -0.34 31.50 24.93
C THR A 23 -1.25 31.95 26.09
N PRO A 24 -1.87 33.15 26.09
CA PRO A 24 -2.87 33.52 27.11
C PRO A 24 -4.06 32.56 27.19
N PHE A 25 -4.42 31.92 26.09
CA PHE A 25 -5.46 30.91 26.05
C PHE A 25 -5.05 29.68 26.89
N ALA A 26 -3.78 29.25 26.83
CA ALA A 26 -3.29 28.08 27.57
C ALA A 26 -3.19 28.35 29.07
N VAL A 27 -2.79 29.56 29.44
CA VAL A 27 -2.80 30.04 30.84
C VAL A 27 -4.21 30.01 31.41
N SER A 28 -5.20 30.40 30.60
CA SER A 28 -6.60 30.38 30.99
C SER A 28 -7.10 28.95 31.27
N CYS A 29 -6.68 27.99 30.44
CA CYS A 29 -7.09 26.58 30.53
C CYS A 29 -6.54 25.84 31.75
N THR A 30 -5.47 26.34 32.37
CA THR A 30 -4.73 25.63 33.41
C THR A 30 -4.96 26.27 34.78
N LEU A 31 -4.22 27.33 35.11
CA LEU A 31 -4.25 27.97 36.43
C LEU A 31 -5.62 28.58 36.75
N LYS A 32 -6.15 29.39 35.83
CA LYS A 32 -7.44 30.08 36.04
C LYS A 32 -8.63 29.14 36.01
N PHE A 33 -8.56 28.09 35.20
CA PHE A 33 -9.59 27.06 35.18
C PHE A 33 -9.65 26.28 36.49
N ARG A 34 -8.49 25.93 37.08
CA ARG A 34 -8.41 25.30 38.39
C ARG A 34 -8.96 26.20 39.51
N GLU A 35 -8.60 27.49 39.50
CA GLU A 35 -9.13 28.47 40.46
C GLU A 35 -10.66 28.56 40.42
N LEU A 36 -11.25 28.55 39.23
CA LEU A 36 -12.70 28.72 39.05
C LEU A 36 -13.51 27.43 39.28
N TYR A 37 -12.96 26.27 38.92
CA TYR A 37 -13.73 25.02 38.81
C TYR A 37 -13.12 23.81 39.52
N GLY A 38 -12.01 23.99 40.25
CA GLY A 38 -11.39 22.91 41.04
C GLY A 38 -10.95 21.69 40.22
N SER A 39 -10.69 21.88 38.92
CA SER A 39 -10.30 20.84 37.98
C SER A 39 -9.11 21.30 37.14
N THR A 40 -8.24 20.37 36.77
CA THR A 40 -7.05 20.65 35.96
C THR A 40 -7.29 20.24 34.51
N CYS A 41 -6.69 20.98 33.58
CA CYS A 41 -6.69 20.65 32.16
C CYS A 41 -5.32 21.04 31.61
N ASP A 42 -4.37 20.10 31.65
CA ASP A 42 -3.02 20.32 31.15
C ASP A 42 -3.03 20.53 29.64
N VAL A 43 -2.18 21.46 29.19
CA VAL A 43 -2.13 21.90 27.80
C VAL A 43 -0.69 21.90 27.31
N ALA A 44 -0.44 21.24 26.17
CA ALA A 44 0.82 21.38 25.43
C ALA A 44 0.57 22.00 24.06
N ILE A 45 1.48 22.88 23.62
CA ILE A 45 1.47 23.45 22.27
C ILE A 45 2.79 23.15 21.58
N VAL A 46 2.73 22.47 20.44
CA VAL A 46 3.86 22.16 19.57
C VAL A 46 3.91 23.18 18.44
N TRP A 47 4.96 24.01 18.37
CA TRP A 47 5.19 25.01 17.32
C TRP A 47 6.10 24.48 16.21
N GLU A 48 5.66 24.62 14.96
CA GLU A 48 6.40 24.35 13.72
C GLU A 48 6.28 25.56 12.77
N GLY A 49 7.15 26.55 12.96
CA GLY A 49 7.05 27.87 12.35
C GLY A 49 5.85 28.65 12.87
N LYS A 50 4.98 29.13 11.96
CA LYS A 50 3.71 29.80 12.33
C LYS A 50 2.57 28.82 12.61
N ASN A 51 2.76 27.54 12.30
CA ASN A 51 1.77 26.51 12.58
C ASN A 51 2.01 26.00 13.98
N PHE A 52 0.93 25.74 14.71
CA PHE A 52 1.03 25.09 16.00
C PHE A 52 -0.02 23.99 16.15
N THR A 53 0.29 23.02 17.00
CA THR A 53 -0.61 21.95 17.39
C THR A 53 -0.86 22.03 18.89
N TRP A 54 -2.10 22.30 19.26
CA TRP A 54 -2.62 22.32 20.61
C TRP A 54 -3.03 20.92 21.06
N LEU A 55 -2.63 20.54 22.26
CA LEU A 55 -2.84 19.23 22.84
C LEU A 55 -3.52 19.38 24.20
N PHE A 56 -4.65 18.70 24.37
CA PHE A 56 -5.35 18.57 25.64
C PHE A 56 -5.31 17.13 26.13
N ASP A 57 -5.08 16.93 27.43
CA ASP A 57 -5.21 15.61 28.05
C ASP A 57 -6.69 15.17 28.04
N THR A 58 -7.00 14.09 27.33
CA THR A 58 -8.39 13.63 27.14
C THR A 58 -9.02 13.13 28.43
N SER A 59 -8.23 12.52 29.32
CA SER A 59 -8.72 12.02 30.60
C SER A 59 -9.16 13.17 31.51
N GLN A 60 -8.42 14.27 31.45
CA GLN A 60 -8.75 15.50 32.17
C GLN A 60 -9.98 16.19 31.56
N LEU A 61 -10.10 16.22 30.22
CA LEU A 61 -11.28 16.74 29.53
C LEU A 61 -12.56 15.98 29.93
N ILE A 62 -12.54 14.65 29.94
CA ILE A 62 -13.71 13.84 30.35
C ILE A 62 -14.08 14.13 31.80
N THR A 63 -13.10 14.09 32.71
CA THR A 63 -13.31 14.37 34.14
C THR A 63 -13.90 15.77 34.36
N CYS A 64 -13.46 16.76 33.59
CA CYS A 64 -13.99 18.11 33.64
C CYS A 64 -15.43 18.19 33.13
N ALA A 65 -15.75 17.49 32.03
CA ALA A 65 -17.09 17.45 31.46
C ALA A 65 -18.10 16.83 32.44
N GLU A 66 -17.76 15.72 33.08
CA GLU A 66 -18.62 15.04 34.07
C GLU A 66 -18.99 15.93 35.25
N LYS A 67 -18.10 16.83 35.69
CA LYS A 67 -18.39 17.82 36.74
C LYS A 67 -19.31 18.93 36.27
N PHE A 68 -19.25 19.31 35.00
CA PHE A 68 -20.00 20.43 34.44
C PHE A 68 -21.41 20.05 33.97
N LEU A 69 -21.60 18.81 33.52
CA LEU A 69 -22.89 18.34 33.01
C LEU A 69 -24.05 18.57 34.01
N PRO A 70 -23.94 18.27 35.31
CA PRO A 70 -25.01 18.54 36.28
C PRO A 70 -25.33 20.04 36.44
N VAL A 71 -24.32 20.90 36.29
CA VAL A 71 -24.51 22.37 36.37
C VAL A 71 -25.29 22.86 35.15
N LEU A 72 -24.95 22.38 33.95
CA LEU A 72 -25.68 22.71 32.73
C LEU A 72 -27.11 22.15 32.74
N GLU A 73 -27.30 20.94 33.27
CA GLU A 73 -28.62 20.35 33.43
C GLU A 73 -29.51 21.21 34.33
N LYS A 74 -28.97 21.66 35.47
CA LYS A 74 -29.71 22.45 36.46
C LYS A 74 -29.95 23.90 36.02
N LYS A 75 -28.92 24.58 35.48
CA LYS A 75 -28.96 26.02 35.18
C LYS A 75 -29.39 26.35 33.75
N GLN A 76 -29.21 25.44 32.80
CA GLN A 76 -29.53 25.65 31.38
C GLN A 76 -29.04 27.02 30.85
N TRP A 77 -29.89 27.79 30.17
CA TRP A 77 -29.54 29.09 29.58
C TRP A 77 -29.09 30.15 30.60
N ALA A 78 -29.37 29.98 31.90
CA ALA A 78 -28.83 30.89 32.91
C ALA A 78 -27.29 30.87 32.94
N VAL A 79 -26.64 29.77 32.54
CA VAL A 79 -25.18 29.71 32.38
C VAL A 79 -24.69 30.69 31.30
N TYR A 80 -25.44 30.82 30.21
CA TYR A 80 -25.13 31.77 29.14
C TYR A 80 -25.27 33.22 29.63
N ASP A 81 -26.35 33.53 30.35
CA ASP A 81 -26.60 34.87 30.88
C ASP A 81 -25.56 35.29 31.93
N GLU A 82 -25.19 34.39 32.84
CA GLU A 82 -24.10 34.59 33.81
C GLU A 82 -22.78 34.87 33.08
N TRP A 83 -22.43 34.04 32.10
CA TRP A 83 -21.20 34.23 31.30
C TRP A 83 -21.19 35.57 30.55
N GLN A 84 -22.31 36.00 29.97
CA GLN A 84 -22.42 37.30 29.30
C GLN A 84 -22.15 38.48 30.24
N GLN A 85 -22.52 38.40 31.52
CA GLN A 85 -22.25 39.48 32.46
C GLN A 85 -20.74 39.65 32.71
N HIS A 86 -19.98 38.56 32.68
CA HIS A 86 -18.54 38.61 32.82
C HIS A 86 -17.82 39.14 31.58
N THR A 87 -18.28 38.78 30.37
CA THR A 87 -17.67 39.26 29.12
C THR A 87 -17.80 40.77 28.93
N LYS A 88 -18.86 41.40 29.48
CA LYS A 88 -19.04 42.86 29.46
C LYS A 88 -17.85 43.62 30.07
N LYS A 89 -17.24 43.10 31.15
CA LYS A 89 -16.09 43.75 31.81
C LYS A 89 -14.89 43.84 30.87
N PHE A 90 -14.53 42.72 30.23
CA PHE A 90 -13.43 42.68 29.26
C PHE A 90 -13.76 43.50 28.01
N THR A 91 -15.00 43.44 27.53
CA THR A 91 -15.47 44.23 26.38
C THR A 91 -15.31 45.74 26.64
N SER A 92 -15.74 46.23 27.80
CA SER A 92 -15.55 47.63 28.19
C SER A 92 -14.07 48.00 28.32
N LEU A 93 -13.25 47.14 28.93
CA LEU A 93 -11.81 47.36 29.04
C LEU A 93 -11.14 47.45 27.66
N HIS A 94 -11.53 46.60 26.72
CA HIS A 94 -11.02 46.62 25.36
C HIS A 94 -11.35 47.93 24.66
N TYR A 95 -12.61 48.40 24.70
CA TYR A 95 -12.96 49.67 24.05
C TYR A 95 -12.22 50.86 24.67
N ASN A 96 -12.04 50.86 26.00
CA ASN A 96 -11.22 51.86 26.68
C ASN A 96 -9.76 51.80 26.20
N LEU A 97 -9.17 50.61 26.09
CA LEU A 97 -7.82 50.42 25.55
C LEU A 97 -7.71 50.95 24.12
N MET A 98 -8.71 50.69 23.26
CA MET A 98 -8.70 51.14 21.87
C MET A 98 -8.73 52.67 21.74
N GLN A 99 -9.37 53.37 22.68
CA GLN A 99 -9.41 54.84 22.75
C GLN A 99 -8.26 55.46 23.54
N ALA A 100 -7.60 54.69 24.41
CA ALA A 100 -6.52 55.19 25.25
C ALA A 100 -5.25 55.56 24.45
N GLU A 101 -4.59 56.63 24.88
CA GLU A 101 -3.24 56.98 24.47
C GLU A 101 -2.23 56.21 25.33
N LEU A 102 -1.47 55.31 24.69
CA LEU A 102 -0.47 54.50 25.38
C LEU A 102 0.82 55.32 25.50
N THR A 103 1.33 55.43 26.73
CA THR A 103 2.59 56.10 27.05
C THR A 103 3.58 55.10 27.66
N LYS A 104 4.87 55.47 27.71
CA LYS A 104 5.91 54.64 28.33
C LYS A 104 5.61 54.28 29.79
N GLU A 105 4.89 55.14 30.51
CA GLU A 105 4.55 54.98 31.93
C GLU A 105 3.35 54.07 32.15
N ASN A 106 2.37 54.04 31.23
CA ASN A 106 1.11 53.33 31.41
C ASN A 106 1.00 52.01 30.64
N VAL A 107 1.84 51.79 29.62
CA VAL A 107 1.71 50.64 28.70
C VAL A 107 1.89 49.29 29.40
N ALA A 108 2.77 49.21 30.39
CA ALA A 108 3.00 47.99 31.17
C ALA A 108 1.78 47.64 32.07
N GLN A 109 1.13 48.66 32.63
CA GLN A 109 -0.08 48.47 33.42
C GLN A 109 -1.26 48.04 32.53
N TRP A 110 -1.38 48.63 31.33
CA TRP A 110 -2.35 48.19 30.32
C TRP A 110 -2.10 46.75 29.88
N ALA A 111 -0.85 46.38 29.60
CA ALA A 111 -0.44 45.01 29.28
C ALA A 111 -0.92 44.01 30.33
N LYS A 112 -0.60 44.26 31.60
CA LYS A 112 -0.97 43.39 32.72
C LYS A 112 -2.49 43.29 32.90
N ASN A 113 -3.17 44.43 33.00
CA ASN A 113 -4.63 44.47 33.23
C ASN A 113 -5.41 43.80 32.10
N TYR A 114 -4.97 44.01 30.86
CA TYR A 114 -5.62 43.45 29.68
C TYR A 114 -5.44 41.94 29.61
N PHE A 115 -4.22 41.44 29.88
CA PHE A 115 -3.92 40.02 29.98
C PHE A 115 -4.72 39.33 31.09
N ASP A 116 -4.66 39.85 32.32
CA ASP A 116 -5.36 39.27 33.47
C ASP A 116 -6.88 39.22 33.27
N SER A 117 -7.46 40.31 32.72
CA SER A 117 -8.89 40.37 32.42
C SER A 117 -9.30 39.39 31.33
N PHE A 118 -8.47 39.23 30.28
CA PHE A 118 -8.74 38.26 29.22
C PHE A 118 -8.68 36.83 29.76
N CYS A 119 -7.60 36.47 30.48
CA CYS A 119 -7.43 35.12 31.00
C CYS A 119 -8.55 34.72 31.95
N THR A 120 -8.98 35.64 32.81
CA THR A 120 -10.10 35.41 33.73
C THR A 120 -11.42 35.18 32.96
N GLN A 121 -11.72 36.02 31.97
CA GLN A 121 -12.95 35.89 31.18
C GLN A 121 -12.95 34.64 30.30
N TYR A 122 -11.81 34.29 29.70
CA TYR A 122 -11.69 33.13 28.82
C TYR A 122 -11.80 31.82 29.61
N ALA A 123 -11.20 31.75 30.79
CA ALA A 123 -11.31 30.59 31.68
C ALA A 123 -12.77 30.24 32.01
N GLN A 124 -13.63 31.25 32.15
CA GLN A 124 -15.05 31.05 32.45
C GLN A 124 -15.87 30.37 31.36
N SER A 125 -15.37 30.31 30.11
CA SER A 125 -16.00 29.55 29.03
C SER A 125 -15.15 28.39 28.55
N ASN A 126 -14.09 28.03 29.27
CA ASN A 126 -13.21 26.94 28.88
C ASN A 126 -13.82 25.55 29.14
N PHE A 127 -15.00 25.48 29.75
CA PHE A 127 -15.78 24.24 29.87
C PHE A 127 -16.32 23.74 28.51
N ILE A 128 -16.30 24.59 27.48
CA ILE A 128 -16.72 24.23 26.11
C ILE A 128 -15.87 23.08 25.58
N GLU A 129 -14.55 23.13 25.76
CA GLU A 129 -13.60 22.14 25.26
C GLU A 129 -13.85 20.75 25.87
N PRO A 130 -13.91 20.59 27.22
CA PRO A 130 -14.37 19.37 27.88
C PRO A 130 -15.69 18.81 27.35
N LEU A 131 -16.72 19.64 27.26
CA LEU A 131 -18.05 19.20 26.85
C LEU A 131 -18.09 18.81 25.38
N SER A 132 -17.43 19.59 24.50
CA SER A 132 -17.32 19.28 23.08
C SER A 132 -16.65 17.93 22.88
N TYR A 133 -15.57 17.65 23.61
CA TYR A 133 -14.88 16.36 23.55
C TYR A 133 -15.75 15.23 24.11
N PHE A 134 -16.38 15.43 25.27
CA PHE A 134 -17.29 14.45 25.88
C PHE A 134 -18.42 14.05 24.93
N PHE A 135 -19.10 15.02 24.32
CA PHE A 135 -20.16 14.74 23.35
C PHE A 135 -19.59 14.07 22.08
N GLN A 136 -18.39 14.41 21.64
CA GLN A 136 -17.76 13.73 20.49
C GLN A 136 -17.50 12.24 20.77
N VAL A 137 -17.07 11.89 22.00
CA VAL A 137 -16.80 10.50 22.41
C VAL A 137 -18.09 9.72 22.66
N HIS A 138 -19.09 10.34 23.29
CA HIS A 138 -20.29 9.67 23.77
C HIS A 138 -21.54 9.88 22.91
N ALA A 139 -21.50 10.70 21.85
CA ALA A 139 -22.68 10.99 21.02
C ALA A 139 -23.34 9.74 20.44
N SER A 140 -22.56 8.76 19.97
CA SER A 140 -23.10 7.52 19.38
C SER A 140 -23.85 6.65 20.38
N THR A 141 -23.54 6.78 21.68
CA THR A 141 -24.24 6.10 22.78
C THR A 141 -25.39 6.92 23.35
N LEU A 142 -25.30 8.26 23.28
CA LEU A 142 -26.25 9.19 23.87
C LEU A 142 -27.36 9.65 22.91
N LEU A 143 -27.20 9.43 21.60
CA LEU A 143 -28.13 9.85 20.56
C LEU A 143 -28.47 8.68 19.63
N PRO A 144 -29.73 8.47 19.24
CA PRO A 144 -30.10 7.41 18.31
C PRO A 144 -29.47 7.66 16.95
N PRO A 145 -29.29 6.60 16.14
CA PRO A 145 -28.82 6.71 14.76
C PRO A 145 -29.96 7.25 13.88
N ASP A 146 -30.37 8.50 14.11
CA ASP A 146 -31.32 9.23 13.26
C ASP A 146 -30.52 10.18 12.35
N PRO A 147 -30.58 10.03 11.01
CA PRO A 147 -29.97 10.96 10.07
C PRO A 147 -30.43 12.42 10.26
N HIS A 148 -31.66 12.61 10.77
CA HIS A 148 -32.24 13.92 11.03
C HIS A 148 -31.78 14.52 12.35
N LEU A 149 -31.23 13.74 13.30
CA LEU A 149 -30.71 14.27 14.57
C LEU A 149 -29.64 15.34 14.36
N LEU A 150 -28.86 15.22 13.29
CA LEU A 150 -27.84 16.20 12.88
C LEU A 150 -28.46 17.54 12.43
N GLU A 151 -29.68 17.54 11.89
CA GLU A 151 -30.41 18.74 11.47
C GLU A 151 -30.78 19.63 12.68
N TYR A 152 -30.98 19.05 13.86
CA TYR A 152 -31.27 19.78 15.11
C TYR A 152 -30.05 20.57 15.65
N PHE A 153 -28.83 20.22 15.24
CA PHE A 153 -27.60 20.98 15.55
C PHE A 153 -27.41 22.19 14.62
N GLY A 154 -28.28 22.35 13.60
CA GLY A 154 -28.21 23.38 12.56
C GLY A 154 -28.67 24.77 12.99
N ARG A 155 -28.94 25.01 14.28
CA ARG A 155 -29.13 26.38 14.78
C ARG A 155 -27.84 26.89 15.42
N PRO A 156 -27.09 27.75 14.75
CA PRO A 156 -26.29 28.72 15.46
C PRO A 156 -27.02 30.06 15.45
N ALA A 157 -26.91 30.78 16.55
CA ALA A 157 -27.19 32.20 16.66
C ALA A 157 -26.48 33.10 15.59
N ARG A 158 -25.68 32.52 14.67
CA ARG A 158 -24.97 33.18 13.56
C ARG A 158 -25.86 33.98 12.61
N VAL A 159 -27.07 33.51 12.31
CA VAL A 159 -27.94 34.18 11.32
C VAL A 159 -28.40 35.55 11.82
N ASN A 160 -28.74 35.71 13.10
CA ASN A 160 -29.18 36.99 13.64
C ASN A 160 -28.06 38.04 13.70
N TYR A 161 -26.84 37.59 14.03
CA TYR A 161 -25.67 38.47 14.16
C TYR A 161 -25.20 38.98 12.78
N LEU A 162 -25.05 38.09 11.80
CA LEU A 162 -24.66 38.48 10.44
C LEU A 162 -25.76 39.33 9.78
N THR A 163 -27.04 38.99 9.94
CA THR A 163 -28.15 39.78 9.36
C THR A 163 -28.17 41.22 9.89
N ARG A 164 -27.90 41.43 11.18
CA ARG A 164 -27.79 42.78 11.78
C ARG A 164 -26.55 43.52 11.30
N PHE A 165 -25.41 42.84 11.24
CA PHE A 165 -24.15 43.36 10.67
C PHE A 165 -24.34 43.85 9.24
N PHE A 166 -25.05 43.08 8.40
CA PHE A 166 -25.32 43.39 7.01
C PHE A 166 -26.22 44.60 6.81
N LYS A 167 -27.29 44.70 7.61
CA LYS A 167 -28.21 45.84 7.55
C LYS A 167 -27.47 47.15 7.84
N GLU A 168 -26.60 47.17 8.85
CA GLU A 168 -25.80 48.36 9.19
C GLU A 168 -24.76 48.73 8.10
N ILE A 169 -24.20 47.76 7.35
CA ILE A 169 -23.33 48.05 6.18
C ILE A 169 -24.13 48.61 5.00
N GLN A 170 -25.31 48.06 4.70
CA GLN A 170 -26.18 48.55 3.62
C GLN A 170 -26.66 49.98 3.88
N ASP A 171 -26.83 50.36 5.16
CA ASP A 171 -27.19 51.72 5.60
C ASP A 171 -26.02 52.74 5.52
N GLY A 172 -24.91 52.39 4.86
CA GLY A 172 -23.77 53.30 4.63
C GLY A 172 -22.82 53.48 5.83
N LYS A 173 -23.01 52.74 6.92
CA LYS A 173 -22.23 52.89 8.18
C LYS A 173 -20.96 52.04 8.21
N ARG A 174 -20.26 51.90 7.08
CA ARG A 174 -19.11 50.99 6.92
C ARG A 174 -18.01 51.19 7.99
N GLU A 175 -17.53 52.41 8.16
CA GLU A 175 -16.48 52.75 9.13
C GLU A 175 -16.92 52.46 10.58
N GLU A 176 -18.17 52.75 10.91
CA GLU A 176 -18.74 52.53 12.24
C GLU A 176 -18.90 51.03 12.54
N VAL A 177 -19.34 50.26 11.55
CA VAL A 177 -19.49 48.81 11.61
C VAL A 177 -18.11 48.14 11.71
N LEU A 178 -17.12 48.53 10.90
CA LEU A 178 -15.76 47.99 10.99
C LEU A 178 -15.07 48.33 12.32
N ARG A 179 -15.39 49.47 12.95
CA ARG A 179 -14.94 49.81 14.32
C ARG A 179 -15.64 48.95 15.38
N LYS A 180 -16.95 48.77 15.25
CA LYS A 180 -17.78 47.98 16.17
C LYS A 180 -17.47 46.48 16.09
N PHE A 181 -17.10 46.01 14.90
CA PHE A 181 -16.82 44.61 14.57
C PHE A 181 -15.41 44.39 14.05
N HIS A 182 -14.43 45.09 14.64
CA HIS A 182 -12.99 45.03 14.34
C HIS A 182 -12.34 43.64 14.55
N TYR A 183 -13.11 42.64 14.95
CA TYR A 183 -12.67 41.25 14.98
C TYR A 183 -12.87 40.53 13.65
N ILE A 184 -13.74 41.04 12.76
CA ILE A 184 -13.98 40.45 11.44
C ILE A 184 -12.74 40.61 10.54
N ASN A 185 -11.95 41.65 10.77
CA ASN A 185 -10.71 41.94 10.07
C ASN A 185 -9.47 41.53 10.89
N ASN A 186 -9.60 40.54 11.77
CA ASN A 186 -8.50 40.08 12.62
C ASN A 186 -8.47 38.55 12.68
N ASP A 187 -7.27 37.98 12.77
CA ASP A 187 -7.09 36.55 13.05
C ASP A 187 -5.94 36.36 14.04
N TYR A 188 -5.63 35.11 14.40
CA TYR A 188 -4.55 34.81 15.36
C TYR A 188 -3.14 35.23 14.88
N THR A 189 -3.00 35.81 13.69
CA THR A 189 -1.77 36.41 13.18
C THR A 189 -1.74 37.94 13.24
N GLY A 190 -2.88 38.57 13.56
CA GLY A 190 -3.06 40.02 13.69
C GLY A 190 -4.08 40.61 12.70
N PRO A 191 -4.25 41.94 12.71
CA PRO A 191 -5.21 42.64 11.85
C PRO A 191 -4.93 42.44 10.36
N ARG A 192 -5.99 42.40 9.55
CA ARG A 192 -5.94 42.21 8.09
C ARG A 192 -6.88 43.18 7.37
N PRO A 193 -6.57 43.62 6.15
CA PRO A 193 -7.51 44.39 5.33
C PRO A 193 -8.69 43.51 4.89
N VAL A 194 -9.89 44.08 4.89
CA VAL A 194 -11.12 43.41 4.45
C VAL A 194 -11.65 44.13 3.20
N ASP A 195 -11.76 43.39 2.10
CA ASP A 195 -12.27 43.91 0.83
C ASP A 195 -13.80 43.82 0.72
N ASP A 196 -14.38 44.59 -0.22
CA ASP A 196 -15.83 44.68 -0.42
C ASP A 196 -16.44 43.39 -0.99
N SER A 197 -15.63 42.53 -1.63
CA SER A 197 -16.06 41.22 -2.13
C SER A 197 -16.29 40.23 -0.98
N PHE A 198 -15.43 40.27 0.04
CA PHE A 198 -15.53 39.47 1.26
C PHE A 198 -16.78 39.85 2.05
N LEU A 199 -17.02 41.15 2.23
CA LEU A 199 -18.23 41.64 2.90
C LEU A 199 -19.49 41.17 2.17
N SER A 200 -19.53 41.24 0.84
CA SER A 200 -20.65 40.77 0.03
C SER A 200 -20.88 39.26 0.11
N SER A 201 -19.83 38.48 0.38
CA SER A 201 -19.88 37.01 0.44
C SER A 201 -20.47 36.43 1.72
N LEU A 202 -20.54 37.22 2.81
CA LEU A 202 -21.06 36.77 4.11
C LEU A 202 -22.61 36.77 4.17
N CYS A 203 -23.31 37.19 3.09
CA CYS A 203 -24.78 37.31 3.04
C CYS A 203 -25.45 35.97 3.38
N PRO A 204 -26.27 35.90 4.44
CA PRO A 204 -26.94 34.67 4.79
C PRO A 204 -28.02 34.33 3.73
N THR A 205 -27.99 33.11 3.20
CA THR A 205 -29.15 32.52 2.53
C THR A 205 -30.21 32.22 3.58
N GLN A 206 -31.37 32.87 3.47
CA GLN A 206 -32.52 32.61 4.34
C GLN A 206 -32.91 31.14 4.27
N ASN A 207 -32.64 30.39 5.33
CA ASN A 207 -33.38 29.17 5.64
C ASN A 207 -33.40 28.99 7.16
N GLN A 208 -34.52 29.40 7.76
CA GLN A 208 -34.87 29.04 9.14
C GLN A 208 -35.76 27.81 9.08
N GLN A 209 -35.29 26.68 9.61
CA GLN A 209 -36.19 25.60 10.02
C GLN A 209 -36.34 25.64 11.56
N ASN A 210 -37.58 25.52 12.02
CA ASN A 210 -37.85 25.23 13.43
C ASN A 210 -37.42 23.79 13.74
N PRO A 211 -36.87 23.52 14.94
CA PRO A 211 -36.63 22.14 15.34
C PRO A 211 -37.97 21.40 15.27
N PRO A 212 -38.01 20.18 14.71
CA PRO A 212 -39.19 19.33 14.69
C PRO A 212 -39.84 19.23 16.09
N GLU A 213 -41.17 19.33 16.14
CA GLU A 213 -41.93 19.34 17.41
C GLU A 213 -41.84 18.01 18.19
N ASN A 214 -41.39 16.92 17.55
CA ASN A 214 -41.34 15.55 18.09
C ASN A 214 -39.94 15.09 18.52
N VAL A 215 -39.26 15.82 19.40
CA VAL A 215 -38.03 15.33 20.07
C VAL A 215 -38.40 14.69 21.42
N PRO A 216 -38.06 13.40 21.67
CA PRO A 216 -38.26 12.77 22.97
C PRO A 216 -37.61 13.55 24.12
N ASP A 217 -38.27 13.63 25.28
CA ASP A 217 -37.87 14.54 26.37
C ASP A 217 -36.45 14.33 26.89
N HIS A 218 -35.92 13.09 26.87
CA HIS A 218 -34.55 12.80 27.30
C HIS A 218 -33.47 13.34 26.34
N PHE A 219 -33.80 13.62 25.08
CA PHE A 219 -32.87 14.25 24.12
C PHE A 219 -32.93 15.78 24.15
N ARG A 220 -34.03 16.37 24.66
CA ARG A 220 -34.16 17.83 24.76
C ARG A 220 -33.07 18.44 25.63
N LEU A 221 -32.70 17.78 26.72
CA LEU A 221 -31.63 18.23 27.61
C LEU A 221 -30.26 18.26 26.93
N VAL A 222 -29.91 17.18 26.23
CA VAL A 222 -28.64 17.04 25.49
C VAL A 222 -28.55 18.09 24.38
N LEU A 223 -29.62 18.28 23.60
CA LEU A 223 -29.70 19.31 22.57
C LEU A 223 -29.59 20.72 23.14
N ASN A 224 -30.23 21.00 24.27
CA ASN A 224 -30.15 22.30 24.94
C ASN A 224 -28.72 22.60 25.42
N CYS A 225 -28.06 21.62 26.05
CA CYS A 225 -26.65 21.75 26.47
C CYS A 225 -25.71 22.03 25.28
N LEU A 226 -25.93 21.34 24.16
CA LEU A 226 -25.17 21.53 22.93
C LEU A 226 -25.41 22.92 22.31
N GLN A 227 -26.66 23.40 22.29
CA GLN A 227 -26.99 24.73 21.79
C GLN A 227 -26.35 25.84 22.63
N ILE A 228 -26.36 25.73 23.96
CA ILE A 228 -25.68 26.67 24.86
C ILE A 228 -24.18 26.67 24.56
N THR A 229 -23.57 25.49 24.46
CA THR A 229 -22.12 25.32 24.20
C THR A 229 -21.71 25.95 22.87
N VAL A 230 -22.45 25.68 21.78
CA VAL A 230 -22.21 26.26 20.45
C VAL A 230 -22.40 27.78 20.46
N THR A 231 -23.43 28.28 21.15
CA THR A 231 -23.70 29.72 21.22
C THR A 231 -22.58 30.46 21.95
N ILE A 232 -22.13 29.95 23.10
CA ILE A 232 -21.00 30.52 23.84
C ILE A 232 -19.72 30.43 22.99
N GLN A 233 -19.46 29.31 22.31
CA GLN A 233 -18.29 29.12 21.45
C GLN A 233 -18.19 30.19 20.35
N ASP A 234 -19.30 30.49 19.67
CA ASP A 234 -19.35 31.50 18.63
C ASP A 234 -19.14 32.93 19.18
N VAL A 235 -19.81 33.29 20.29
CA VAL A 235 -19.65 34.62 20.90
C VAL A 235 -18.25 34.79 21.49
N ARG A 236 -17.69 33.73 22.09
CA ARG A 236 -16.33 33.70 22.66
C ARG A 236 -15.29 34.02 21.60
N LYS A 237 -15.49 33.59 20.35
CA LYS A 237 -14.57 33.89 19.24
C LYS A 237 -14.41 35.38 18.99
N ALA A 238 -15.48 36.18 19.13
CA ALA A 238 -15.37 37.63 19.01
C ALA A 238 -14.45 38.20 20.11
N GLN A 239 -14.59 37.74 21.36
CA GLN A 239 -13.73 38.15 22.48
C GLN A 239 -12.27 37.72 22.27
N SER A 240 -12.03 36.51 21.76
CA SER A 240 -10.69 36.04 21.37
C SER A 240 -10.01 36.97 20.37
N LEU A 241 -10.76 37.53 19.43
CA LEU A 241 -10.24 38.42 18.39
C LEU A 241 -10.12 39.88 18.88
N MET A 242 -10.95 40.30 19.83
CA MET A 242 -10.75 41.55 20.58
C MET A 242 -9.43 41.52 21.34
N TRP A 243 -9.13 40.39 22.00
CA TRP A 243 -7.83 40.15 22.63
C TRP A 243 -6.67 40.35 21.65
N VAL A 244 -6.69 39.69 20.49
CA VAL A 244 -5.63 39.84 19.50
C VAL A 244 -5.46 41.30 19.06
N SER A 245 -6.57 42.04 18.90
CA SER A 245 -6.53 43.46 18.52
C SER A 245 -5.92 44.35 19.61
N GLY A 246 -6.34 44.18 20.86
CA GLY A 246 -5.78 44.95 21.98
C GLY A 246 -4.32 44.60 22.25
N ALA A 247 -3.98 43.31 22.19
CA ALA A 247 -2.62 42.79 22.27
C ALA A 247 -1.73 43.40 21.18
N ASP A 248 -2.20 43.46 19.93
CA ASP A 248 -1.47 44.09 18.82
C ASP A 248 -1.15 45.57 19.10
N LYS A 249 -2.15 46.34 19.58
CA LYS A 249 -1.96 47.75 19.94
C LYS A 249 -0.90 47.91 21.03
N ILE A 250 -0.95 47.08 22.07
CA ILE A 250 0.01 47.10 23.19
C ILE A 250 1.41 46.70 22.69
N LEU A 251 1.53 45.64 21.90
CA LEU A 251 2.81 45.17 21.35
C LEU A 251 3.48 46.24 20.47
N ARG A 252 2.72 46.96 19.65
CA ARG A 252 3.24 48.08 18.84
C ARG A 252 3.74 49.25 19.70
N ALA A 253 3.02 49.57 20.77
CA ALA A 253 3.44 50.59 21.71
C ALA A 253 4.73 50.17 22.43
N LEU A 254 4.79 48.93 22.95
CA LEU A 254 5.99 48.37 23.57
C LEU A 254 7.18 48.32 22.61
N ALA A 255 6.98 47.91 21.36
CA ALA A 255 8.01 47.91 20.32
C ALA A 255 8.60 49.31 20.11
N THR A 256 7.72 50.31 20.02
CA THR A 256 8.11 51.72 19.88
C THR A 256 8.89 52.22 21.10
N PHE A 257 8.37 52.00 22.32
CA PHE A 257 8.97 52.54 23.55
C PHE A 257 10.26 51.83 23.97
N ASN A 258 10.39 50.54 23.68
CA ASN A 258 11.56 49.73 24.02
C ASN A 258 12.56 49.64 22.85
N GLN A 259 12.30 50.32 21.73
CA GLN A 259 13.13 50.27 20.50
C GLN A 259 13.37 48.84 19.99
N THR A 260 12.36 47.98 20.09
CA THR A 260 12.42 46.59 19.61
C THR A 260 11.59 46.40 18.35
N LYS A 261 11.91 45.37 17.56
CA LYS A 261 11.11 45.04 16.38
C LYS A 261 9.78 44.42 16.81
N TYR A 262 8.67 45.01 16.38
CA TYR A 262 7.32 44.49 16.61
C TYR A 262 7.16 43.01 16.23
N ASP A 263 7.72 42.59 15.08
CA ASP A 263 7.64 41.19 14.64
C ASP A 263 8.33 40.21 15.58
N SER A 264 9.36 40.67 16.29
CA SER A 264 10.11 39.86 17.21
C SER A 264 9.34 39.63 18.52
N LEU A 265 8.59 40.63 19.01
CA LEU A 265 7.77 40.50 20.22
C LEU A 265 6.65 39.47 20.07
N LYS A 266 6.14 39.24 18.85
CA LYS A 266 5.10 38.23 18.60
C LYS A 266 5.53 36.81 18.97
N TRP A 267 6.83 36.51 18.93
CA TRP A 267 7.39 35.20 19.26
C TRP A 267 7.64 34.99 20.76
N LEU A 268 7.31 35.96 21.60
CA LEU A 268 7.38 35.84 23.06
C LEU A 268 6.02 35.43 23.64
N THR A 269 6.02 34.81 24.82
CA THR A 269 4.82 34.66 25.65
C THR A 269 4.51 35.95 26.40
N TRP A 270 3.27 36.13 26.86
CA TRP A 270 2.92 37.31 27.63
C TRP A 270 3.63 37.37 28.98
N GLU A 271 3.93 36.21 29.55
CA GLU A 271 4.75 36.09 30.74
C GLU A 271 6.15 36.67 30.50
N ASP A 272 6.81 36.35 29.38
CA ASP A 272 8.11 36.96 29.02
C ASP A 272 7.98 38.47 28.79
N ILE A 273 6.91 38.91 28.11
CA ILE A 273 6.64 40.32 27.80
C ILE A 273 6.46 41.14 29.08
N LEU A 274 5.69 40.61 30.05
CA LEU A 274 5.42 41.27 31.33
C LEU A 274 6.65 41.29 32.25
N GLN A 275 7.54 40.32 32.13
CA GLN A 275 8.81 40.26 32.85
C GLN A 275 9.91 41.15 32.22
N GLY A 276 9.64 41.75 31.06
CA GLY A 276 10.58 42.63 30.38
C GLY A 276 11.76 41.90 29.75
N GLU A 277 11.61 40.61 29.44
CA GLU A 277 12.69 39.82 28.84
C GLU A 277 12.96 40.25 27.38
N SER A 278 14.24 40.41 27.02
CA SER A 278 14.67 40.54 25.63
C SER A 278 14.86 39.15 25.01
N LEU A 279 14.40 38.93 23.77
CA LEU A 279 14.51 37.66 23.03
C LEU A 279 15.91 37.04 23.13
N LYS A 280 16.02 35.92 23.85
CA LYS A 280 17.20 35.05 23.76
C LYS A 280 17.07 34.01 22.64
N GLU A 281 15.86 33.53 22.32
CA GLU A 281 15.58 32.59 21.22
C GLU A 281 14.17 32.83 20.63
N GLN A 282 14.00 32.67 19.31
CA GLN A 282 12.68 32.74 18.65
C GLN A 282 11.90 31.43 18.91
N ARG A 283 10.66 31.53 19.40
CA ARG A 283 9.80 30.36 19.74
C ARG A 283 9.00 29.83 18.56
N ASP A 284 9.60 29.76 17.37
CA ASP A 284 8.96 29.24 16.17
C ASP A 284 9.13 27.71 16.02
N HIS A 285 10.08 27.10 16.73
CA HIS A 285 10.27 25.64 16.83
C HIS A 285 10.46 25.24 18.30
N CYS A 286 9.35 25.13 19.03
CA CYS A 286 9.37 24.80 20.45
C CYS A 286 8.14 23.99 20.87
N ILE A 287 8.20 23.38 22.05
CA ILE A 287 7.01 22.85 22.72
C ILE A 287 6.88 23.58 24.05
N ILE A 288 5.69 24.10 24.34
CA ILE A 288 5.40 24.71 25.64
C ILE A 288 4.29 23.91 26.31
N HIS A 289 4.52 23.49 27.55
CA HIS A 289 3.61 22.67 28.33
C HIS A 289 3.21 23.41 29.60
N TRP A 290 1.92 23.74 29.72
CA TRP A 290 1.33 24.36 30.90
C TRP A 290 0.68 23.28 31.76
N THR A 291 1.06 23.27 33.03
CA THR A 291 0.48 22.43 34.07
C THR A 291 0.03 23.29 35.24
N CYS A 292 -0.72 22.70 36.17
CA CYS A 292 -1.11 23.41 37.39
C CYS A 292 0.07 23.76 38.32
N ASP A 293 1.24 23.14 38.13
CA ASP A 293 2.47 23.37 38.89
C ASP A 293 3.44 24.35 38.19
N GLY A 294 3.13 24.77 36.95
CA GLY A 294 3.92 25.74 36.19
C GLY A 294 4.03 25.43 34.69
N THR A 295 4.77 26.28 33.99
CA THR A 295 5.01 26.20 32.54
C THR A 295 6.41 25.68 32.24
N THR A 296 6.52 24.71 31.34
CA THR A 296 7.81 24.15 30.86
C THR A 296 7.99 24.44 29.37
N LEU A 297 9.18 24.93 28.99
CA LEU A 297 9.57 25.20 27.60
C LEU A 297 10.60 24.17 27.14
N PHE A 298 10.37 23.53 26.00
CA PHE A 298 11.29 22.61 25.34
C PHE A 298 11.79 23.19 24.02
N THR A 299 13.10 23.34 23.85
CA THR A 299 13.78 23.81 22.64
C THR A 299 14.98 22.91 22.27
N GLY A 300 15.62 23.18 21.13
CA GLY A 300 16.83 22.46 20.70
C GLY A 300 16.64 20.93 20.61
N LYS A 301 17.55 20.16 21.23
CA LYS A 301 17.53 18.70 21.17
C LYS A 301 16.31 18.07 21.85
N GLU A 302 15.78 18.69 22.89
CA GLU A 302 14.60 18.19 23.60
C GLU A 302 13.34 18.31 22.73
N TYR A 303 13.22 19.44 22.02
CA TYR A 303 12.18 19.65 21.01
C TYR A 303 12.22 18.56 19.93
N GLU A 304 13.39 18.27 19.35
CA GLU A 304 13.50 17.26 18.27
C GLU A 304 13.07 15.86 18.73
N LEU A 305 13.47 15.46 19.94
CA LEU A 305 13.11 14.16 20.51
C LEU A 305 11.61 14.06 20.79
N LEU A 306 11.04 15.09 21.43
CA LEU A 306 9.60 15.13 21.75
C LEU A 306 8.75 15.23 20.48
N LEU A 307 9.20 15.97 19.46
CA LEU A 307 8.51 16.08 18.18
C LEU A 307 8.45 14.73 17.47
N ARG A 308 9.54 13.95 17.51
CA ARG A 308 9.56 12.59 16.96
C ARG A 308 8.57 11.67 17.68
N ASP A 309 8.55 11.73 19.01
CA ASP A 309 7.61 10.94 19.81
C ASP A 309 6.16 11.38 19.57
N PHE A 310 5.90 12.68 19.41
CA PHE A 310 4.60 13.25 19.03
C PHE A 310 4.10 12.69 17.68
N TYR A 311 4.93 12.73 16.63
CA TYR A 311 4.56 12.20 15.31
C TYR A 311 4.24 10.70 15.33
N LYS A 312 5.02 9.95 16.12
CA LYS A 312 4.89 8.49 16.21
C LYS A 312 3.68 8.07 17.05
N HIS A 313 3.51 8.65 18.22
CA HIS A 313 2.55 8.15 19.22
C HIS A 313 1.21 8.89 19.18
N ILE A 314 1.20 10.19 18.87
CA ILE A 314 -0.03 11.00 18.84
C ILE A 314 -0.64 11.04 17.43
N LEU A 315 0.14 11.44 16.43
CA LEU A 315 -0.36 11.55 15.05
C LEU A 315 -0.37 10.21 14.30
N LYS A 316 0.29 9.16 14.83
CA LYS A 316 0.36 7.81 14.25
C LYS A 316 0.74 7.82 12.76
N ILE A 317 1.63 8.73 12.35
CA ILE A 317 2.03 8.85 10.95
C ILE A 317 3.09 7.79 10.63
N GLU A 318 2.68 6.76 9.92
CA GLU A 318 3.55 5.74 9.33
C GLU A 318 3.80 6.01 7.84
N LYS A 319 4.88 5.44 7.28
CA LYS A 319 5.14 5.54 5.84
C LYS A 319 4.11 4.69 5.08
N GLY A 320 3.48 5.28 4.06
CA GLY A 320 2.59 4.56 3.13
C GLY A 320 1.10 4.66 3.45
N ILE A 321 0.67 5.56 4.33
CA ILE A 321 -0.76 5.78 4.59
C ILE A 321 -1.45 6.27 3.31
N THR A 322 -2.39 5.47 2.80
CA THR A 322 -3.24 5.80 1.66
C THR A 322 -4.69 6.10 2.05
N GLU A 323 -5.06 5.86 3.31
CA GLU A 323 -6.40 6.08 3.84
C GLU A 323 -6.32 6.81 5.18
N VAL A 324 -7.15 7.85 5.36
CA VAL A 324 -7.31 8.59 6.62
C VAL A 324 -8.77 8.56 7.02
N LYS A 325 -9.02 8.31 8.30
CA LYS A 325 -10.36 8.31 8.89
C LYS A 325 -10.63 9.62 9.62
N GLY A 326 -11.88 10.04 9.62
CA GLY A 326 -12.41 11.16 10.40
C GLY A 326 -13.87 10.91 10.74
N ILE A 327 -14.57 11.97 11.12
CA ILE A 327 -15.99 11.98 11.46
C ILE A 327 -16.78 12.44 10.23
N SER A 328 -17.85 11.72 9.90
CA SER A 328 -18.80 12.18 8.88
C SER A 328 -19.56 13.40 9.38
N ALA A 329 -19.48 14.50 8.63
CA ALA A 329 -20.21 15.72 8.93
C ALA A 329 -21.38 15.98 7.97
N SER A 330 -21.25 15.52 6.73
CA SER A 330 -22.27 15.60 5.69
C SER A 330 -22.06 14.43 4.75
N ASN A 331 -23.11 13.63 4.56
CA ASN A 331 -23.03 12.36 3.84
C ASN A 331 -22.80 12.55 2.33
N GLY A 332 -22.36 11.47 1.70
CA GLY A 332 -22.16 11.36 0.27
C GLY A 332 -20.76 10.89 -0.08
N LYS A 333 -20.58 10.55 -1.35
CA LYS A 333 -19.36 9.96 -1.87
C LYS A 333 -18.93 10.64 -3.15
N ILE A 334 -17.68 11.08 -3.22
CA ILE A 334 -17.15 11.75 -4.41
C ILE A 334 -15.66 11.53 -4.60
N VAL A 335 -15.23 11.55 -5.86
CA VAL A 335 -13.82 11.49 -6.25
C VAL A 335 -13.42 12.83 -6.85
N GLY A 336 -12.27 13.34 -6.45
CA GLY A 336 -11.74 14.57 -7.01
C GLY A 336 -10.26 14.76 -6.72
N ARG A 337 -9.70 15.83 -7.26
CA ARG A 337 -8.32 16.22 -7.02
C ARG A 337 -8.19 16.95 -5.68
N ALA A 338 -7.33 16.46 -4.81
CA ALA A 338 -7.01 17.08 -3.53
C ALA A 338 -6.30 18.42 -3.73
N VAL A 339 -6.76 19.44 -3.03
CA VAL A 339 -6.12 20.76 -2.94
C VAL A 339 -6.02 21.16 -1.49
N LEU A 340 -4.79 21.31 -1.01
CA LEU A 340 -4.46 21.72 0.34
C LEU A 340 -4.45 23.25 0.43
N VAL A 341 -5.26 23.79 1.34
CA VAL A 341 -5.42 25.23 1.56
C VAL A 341 -5.18 25.56 3.03
N ASN A 342 -4.02 26.12 3.35
CA ASN A 342 -3.65 26.49 4.71
C ASN A 342 -4.05 27.94 5.05
N ASN A 343 -4.23 28.80 4.04
CA ASN A 343 -4.61 30.20 4.22
C ASN A 343 -5.29 30.79 2.97
N VAL A 344 -5.80 32.02 3.13
CA VAL A 344 -6.57 32.75 2.10
C VAL A 344 -5.78 33.00 0.81
N SER A 345 -4.46 33.21 0.90
CA SER A 345 -3.66 33.47 -0.31
C SER A 345 -3.60 32.27 -1.26
N GLN A 346 -3.94 31.07 -0.77
CA GLN A 346 -3.98 29.83 -1.55
C GLN A 346 -5.35 29.53 -2.17
N PHE A 347 -6.35 30.38 -1.97
CA PHE A 347 -7.70 30.16 -2.50
C PHE A 347 -7.76 30.06 -4.03
N HIS A 348 -6.82 30.70 -4.73
CA HIS A 348 -6.71 30.62 -6.19
C HIS A 348 -6.38 29.21 -6.72
N LYS A 349 -5.88 28.30 -5.87
CA LYS A 349 -5.55 26.91 -6.26
C LYS A 349 -6.79 26.03 -6.48
N VAL A 350 -7.90 26.36 -5.81
CA VAL A 350 -9.13 25.56 -5.77
C VAL A 350 -9.97 25.86 -7.00
N LYS A 351 -10.15 24.85 -7.84
CA LYS A 351 -10.99 24.84 -9.03
C LYS A 351 -12.29 24.08 -8.76
N GLU A 352 -13.23 24.21 -9.69
CA GLU A 352 -14.50 23.49 -9.64
C GLU A 352 -14.27 21.97 -9.61
N GLY A 353 -14.93 21.28 -8.68
CA GLY A 353 -14.83 19.82 -8.56
C GLY A 353 -13.63 19.29 -7.75
N ASP A 354 -12.75 20.17 -7.25
CA ASP A 354 -11.64 19.76 -6.39
C ASP A 354 -12.11 19.38 -4.98
N ILE A 355 -11.32 18.58 -4.27
CA ILE A 355 -11.53 18.24 -2.86
C ILE A 355 -10.70 19.19 -2.01
N LEU A 356 -11.35 20.02 -1.20
CA LEU A 356 -10.68 20.96 -0.31
C LEU A 356 -10.18 20.22 0.93
N ILE A 357 -8.87 20.21 1.14
CA ILE A 357 -8.23 19.67 2.35
C ILE A 357 -7.62 20.84 3.14
N THR A 358 -7.96 20.99 4.41
CA THR A 358 -7.43 22.08 5.25
C THR A 358 -7.38 21.68 6.73
N GLY A 359 -6.71 22.48 7.57
CA GLY A 359 -6.73 22.26 9.02
C GLY A 359 -8.14 22.45 9.58
N MET A 360 -8.68 23.65 9.36
CA MET A 360 -10.03 24.05 9.76
C MET A 360 -10.63 25.03 8.73
N THR A 361 -11.95 25.12 8.64
CA THR A 361 -12.62 26.15 7.82
C THR A 361 -13.09 27.34 8.66
N ARG A 362 -13.17 28.50 8.02
CA ARG A 362 -13.64 29.77 8.59
C ARG A 362 -14.59 30.46 7.60
N PRO A 363 -15.37 31.49 7.98
CA PRO A 363 -16.30 32.16 7.06
C PRO A 363 -15.67 32.61 5.74
N GLU A 364 -14.38 33.02 5.76
CA GLU A 364 -13.67 33.37 4.53
C GLU A 364 -13.46 32.21 3.55
N TYR A 365 -13.57 30.94 3.98
CA TYR A 365 -13.43 29.78 3.10
C TYR A 365 -14.70 29.52 2.25
N ILE A 366 -15.82 30.19 2.54
CA ILE A 366 -17.09 29.99 1.82
C ILE A 366 -16.93 30.05 0.28
N PRO A 367 -16.21 31.02 -0.33
CA PRO A 367 -16.04 31.09 -1.78
C PRO A 367 -15.31 29.89 -2.38
N VAL A 368 -14.29 29.35 -1.69
CA VAL A 368 -13.59 28.14 -2.16
C VAL A 368 -14.42 26.89 -1.92
N MET A 369 -15.12 26.83 -0.78
CA MET A 369 -16.04 25.72 -0.46
C MET A 369 -17.19 25.62 -1.49
N LYS A 370 -17.66 26.74 -2.02
CA LYS A 370 -18.64 26.76 -3.11
C LYS A 370 -18.14 26.08 -4.38
N ARG A 371 -16.83 26.13 -4.68
CA ARG A 371 -16.22 25.47 -5.86
C ARG A 371 -15.82 24.02 -5.62
N SER A 372 -15.52 23.65 -4.38
CA SER A 372 -15.05 22.30 -4.07
C SER A 372 -16.18 21.25 -4.13
N ALA A 373 -15.87 20.03 -4.54
CA ALA A 373 -16.80 18.90 -4.56
C ALA A 373 -17.06 18.32 -3.16
N ALA A 374 -16.05 18.34 -2.28
CA ALA A 374 -16.15 17.91 -0.88
C ALA A 374 -15.12 18.63 -0.02
N PHE A 375 -15.29 18.50 1.30
CA PHE A 375 -14.42 19.10 2.30
C PHE A 375 -13.80 18.04 3.20
N VAL A 376 -12.50 18.16 3.44
CA VAL A 376 -11.78 17.36 4.42
C VAL A 376 -11.04 18.30 5.35
N THR A 377 -11.26 18.13 6.65
CA THR A 377 -10.57 18.93 7.68
C THR A 377 -9.82 18.05 8.66
N ASP A 378 -8.63 18.49 9.07
CA ASP A 378 -7.90 17.84 10.17
C ASP A 378 -8.67 18.00 11.48
N GLU A 379 -9.43 19.08 11.63
CA GLU A 379 -10.15 19.43 12.86
C GLU A 379 -11.64 19.65 12.66
N GLY A 380 -12.37 19.53 13.77
CA GLY A 380 -13.76 19.92 13.89
C GLY A 380 -14.63 18.76 14.36
N GLY A 381 -15.60 19.09 15.22
CA GLY A 381 -16.70 18.20 15.60
C GLY A 381 -17.95 18.46 14.75
N LEU A 382 -19.02 17.69 15.00
CA LEU A 382 -20.28 17.73 14.24
C LEU A 382 -20.94 19.13 14.19
N THR A 383 -20.59 20.01 15.12
CA THR A 383 -21.06 21.40 15.23
C THR A 383 -20.08 22.43 14.66
N SER A 384 -18.99 22.00 14.04
CA SER A 384 -17.96 22.89 13.48
C SER A 384 -18.45 23.68 12.27
N HIS A 385 -17.74 24.76 11.93
CA HIS A 385 -18.03 25.56 10.73
C HIS A 385 -18.05 24.69 9.45
N ALA A 386 -17.07 23.80 9.29
CA ALA A 386 -17.00 22.87 8.16
C ALA A 386 -18.25 21.98 8.09
N ALA A 387 -18.69 21.44 9.23
CA ALA A 387 -19.85 20.57 9.31
C ALA A 387 -21.15 21.29 8.96
N ILE A 388 -21.38 22.47 9.54
CA ILE A 388 -22.61 23.25 9.31
C ILE A 388 -22.71 23.64 7.84
N ILE A 389 -21.69 24.32 7.31
CA ILE A 389 -21.70 24.83 5.93
C ILE A 389 -21.77 23.67 4.92
N SER A 390 -21.14 22.54 5.21
CA SER A 390 -21.20 21.39 4.29
C SER A 390 -22.60 20.81 4.10
N ARG A 391 -23.40 20.83 5.17
CA ARG A 391 -24.79 20.37 5.15
C ARG A 391 -25.68 21.36 4.40
N GLU A 392 -25.51 22.64 4.66
CA GLU A 392 -26.20 23.70 3.91
C GLU A 392 -25.89 23.64 2.40
N MET A 393 -24.64 23.36 2.04
CA MET A 393 -24.21 23.21 0.65
C MET A 393 -24.52 21.84 0.04
N LYS A 394 -25.01 20.87 0.83
CA LYS A 394 -25.24 19.46 0.42
C LYS A 394 -24.02 18.80 -0.23
N LYS A 395 -22.84 19.01 0.36
CA LYS A 395 -21.57 18.43 -0.14
C LYS A 395 -20.98 17.46 0.87
N PRO A 396 -20.34 16.36 0.44
CA PRO A 396 -19.69 15.42 1.34
C PRO A 396 -18.62 16.09 2.20
N CYS A 397 -18.56 15.73 3.49
CA CYS A 397 -17.62 16.35 4.42
C CYS A 397 -17.12 15.35 5.47
N VAL A 398 -15.80 15.23 5.55
CA VAL A 398 -15.10 14.45 6.60
C VAL A 398 -14.28 15.41 7.44
N ILE A 399 -14.55 15.46 8.73
CA ILE A 399 -13.87 16.37 9.67
C ILE A 399 -13.08 15.60 10.72
N GLY A 400 -12.21 16.29 11.46
CA GLY A 400 -11.48 15.64 12.55
C GLY A 400 -10.54 14.51 12.10
N THR A 401 -10.00 14.60 10.87
CA THR A 401 -9.10 13.57 10.33
C THR A 401 -7.72 13.55 10.99
N ARG A 402 -7.38 14.60 11.74
CA ARG A 402 -6.11 14.85 12.44
C ARG A 402 -4.86 14.95 11.57
N ILE A 403 -4.78 14.25 10.45
CA ILE A 403 -3.55 14.08 9.65
C ILE A 403 -3.75 14.23 8.13
N ALA A 404 -4.96 14.52 7.62
CA ALA A 404 -5.19 14.60 6.18
C ALA A 404 -4.28 15.63 5.48
N THR A 405 -4.06 16.80 6.08
CA THR A 405 -3.14 17.82 5.51
C THR A 405 -1.68 17.39 5.45
N LYS A 406 -1.29 16.37 6.21
CA LYS A 406 0.08 15.82 6.25
C LYS A 406 0.22 14.57 5.37
N VAL A 407 -0.88 13.83 5.15
CA VAL A 407 -0.91 12.59 4.35
C VAL A 407 -1.10 12.88 2.86
N PHE A 408 -2.06 13.74 2.50
CA PHE A 408 -2.37 14.04 1.10
C PHE A 408 -1.54 15.22 0.58
N LYS A 409 -1.32 15.27 -0.73
CA LYS A 409 -0.60 16.36 -1.41
C LYS A 409 -1.47 17.03 -2.46
N ASP A 410 -1.15 18.29 -2.76
CA ASP A 410 -1.75 19.02 -3.87
C ASP A 410 -1.66 18.18 -5.15
N GLY A 411 -2.81 17.90 -5.77
CA GLY A 411 -2.90 17.13 -7.02
C GLY A 411 -3.19 15.64 -6.87
N ASP A 412 -3.16 15.09 -5.64
CA ASP A 412 -3.56 13.70 -5.42
C ASP A 412 -5.02 13.48 -5.85
N ILE A 413 -5.32 12.36 -6.51
CA ILE A 413 -6.72 11.97 -6.72
C ILE A 413 -7.17 11.24 -5.45
N VAL A 414 -8.26 11.69 -4.85
CA VAL A 414 -8.78 11.14 -3.61
C VAL A 414 -10.27 10.83 -3.75
N GLU A 415 -10.71 9.76 -3.11
CA GLU A 415 -12.10 9.47 -2.84
C GLU A 415 -12.43 9.93 -1.43
N VAL A 416 -13.48 10.74 -1.29
CA VAL A 416 -14.08 11.07 -0.01
C VAL A 416 -15.36 10.27 0.09
N ASP A 417 -15.36 9.29 0.99
CA ASP A 417 -16.51 8.47 1.38
C ASP A 417 -16.98 8.99 2.74
N ALA A 418 -17.79 10.06 2.72
CA ALA A 418 -18.25 10.70 3.94
C ALA A 418 -19.25 9.81 4.68
N GLU A 419 -19.96 8.90 4.01
CA GLU A 419 -20.83 7.91 4.68
C GLU A 419 -20.06 7.05 5.69
N LYS A 420 -18.80 6.71 5.35
CA LYS A 420 -17.90 5.96 6.24
C LYS A 420 -16.95 6.85 7.04
N GLY A 421 -16.97 8.17 6.81
CA GLY A 421 -16.01 9.11 7.41
C GLY A 421 -14.57 8.88 6.94
N VAL A 422 -14.36 8.51 5.67
CA VAL A 422 -13.04 8.12 5.16
C VAL A 422 -12.63 8.94 3.94
N ILE A 423 -11.36 9.33 3.88
CA ILE A 423 -10.70 9.81 2.67
C ILE A 423 -9.59 8.85 2.28
N ARG A 424 -9.54 8.45 1.01
CA ARG A 424 -8.51 7.55 0.48
C ARG A 424 -7.89 8.08 -0.80
N LYS A 425 -6.58 7.92 -0.92
CA LYS A 425 -5.83 8.23 -2.14
C LYS A 425 -6.15 7.19 -3.20
N ILE A 426 -6.74 7.64 -4.31
CA ILE A 426 -6.89 6.83 -5.50
C ILE A 426 -5.60 6.97 -6.31
N THR A 427 -4.67 6.06 -6.09
CA THR A 427 -3.69 5.78 -7.13
C THR A 427 -4.44 5.18 -8.30
N LYS A 428 -4.54 5.90 -9.42
CA LYS A 428 -4.84 5.25 -10.71
C LYS A 428 -3.83 4.13 -10.84
N LYS A 429 -4.27 2.87 -10.71
CA LYS A 429 -3.45 1.72 -11.10
C LYS A 429 -3.07 1.98 -12.55
N HIS A 430 -1.78 2.13 -12.80
CA HIS A 430 -1.27 2.07 -14.15
C HIS A 430 -1.52 0.61 -14.55
N GLU A 431 -2.69 0.31 -15.14
CA GLU A 431 -2.97 -1.04 -15.61
C GLU A 431 -1.80 -1.43 -16.51
N SER A 432 -1.00 -2.38 -16.03
CA SER A 432 0.14 -2.84 -16.79
C SER A 432 -0.34 -3.35 -18.15
N THR A 433 0.39 -2.99 -19.20
CA THR A 433 0.15 -3.60 -20.53
C THR A 433 0.68 -5.02 -20.61
N TYR A 434 1.27 -5.53 -19.52
CA TYR A 434 1.78 -6.88 -19.37
C TYR A 434 0.93 -7.71 -18.41
N ARG A 435 1.13 -9.03 -18.45
CA ARG A 435 0.64 -9.99 -17.45
C ARG A 435 1.80 -10.87 -17.00
N PHE A 436 1.86 -11.15 -15.70
CA PHE A 436 2.78 -12.15 -15.16
C PHE A 436 2.47 -13.52 -15.76
N LEU A 437 3.49 -14.19 -16.31
CA LEU A 437 3.33 -15.55 -16.82
C LEU A 437 3.96 -16.59 -15.91
N TRP A 438 5.22 -16.37 -15.52
CA TRP A 438 5.97 -17.37 -14.79
C TRP A 438 7.19 -16.79 -14.08
N GLY A 439 7.68 -17.50 -13.07
CA GLY A 439 8.92 -17.18 -12.37
C GLY A 439 9.51 -18.34 -11.57
N ASN A 440 10.82 -18.31 -11.37
CA ASN A 440 11.58 -19.32 -10.62
C ASN A 440 13.01 -18.80 -10.35
N LYS A 441 13.79 -19.56 -9.58
CA LYS A 441 15.22 -19.29 -9.41
C LYS A 441 16.01 -19.73 -10.64
N GLN A 442 16.69 -18.80 -11.30
CA GLN A 442 17.42 -19.04 -12.55
C GLN A 442 18.59 -18.05 -12.68
N SER A 443 19.60 -18.41 -13.48
CA SER A 443 20.73 -17.53 -13.75
C SER A 443 20.37 -16.38 -14.69
N VAL A 444 21.17 -15.31 -14.68
CA VAL A 444 21.00 -14.21 -15.66
C VAL A 444 21.29 -14.66 -17.09
N LEU A 445 22.11 -15.70 -17.27
CA LEU A 445 22.33 -16.33 -18.57
C LEU A 445 21.04 -16.96 -19.11
N THR A 446 20.29 -17.59 -18.21
CA THR A 446 18.94 -18.13 -18.46
C THR A 446 17.88 -17.03 -18.61
N LEU A 447 18.16 -15.78 -18.26
CA LEU A 447 17.30 -14.67 -18.65
C LEU A 447 17.56 -14.29 -20.11
N GLN A 448 18.84 -14.17 -20.49
CA GLN A 448 19.26 -13.84 -21.86
C GLN A 448 18.78 -14.87 -22.89
N TRP A 449 18.93 -16.17 -22.62
CA TRP A 449 18.56 -17.22 -23.59
C TRP A 449 17.05 -17.25 -23.92
N ASN A 450 16.19 -16.69 -23.05
CA ASN A 450 14.74 -16.73 -23.17
C ASN A 450 14.36 -15.65 -24.16
N ALA A 451 14.90 -14.45 -23.96
CA ALA A 451 14.76 -13.36 -24.90
C ALA A 451 15.34 -13.70 -26.29
N LEU A 452 16.49 -14.38 -26.36
CA LEU A 452 17.03 -14.89 -27.63
C LEU A 452 16.10 -15.92 -28.28
N ALA A 453 15.46 -16.79 -27.49
CA ALA A 453 14.45 -17.71 -28.01
C ALA A 453 13.38 -16.92 -28.77
N PHE A 454 12.82 -15.89 -28.13
CA PHE A 454 11.75 -15.06 -28.69
C PHE A 454 12.16 -14.20 -29.89
N ARG A 455 13.39 -13.70 -29.90
CA ARG A 455 13.92 -12.88 -30.99
C ARG A 455 14.32 -13.70 -32.21
N ASP A 456 15.09 -14.78 -32.01
CA ASP A 456 15.84 -15.42 -33.10
C ASP A 456 15.12 -16.63 -33.71
N TYR A 457 14.20 -17.26 -32.97
CA TYR A 457 13.52 -18.49 -33.42
C TYR A 457 12.04 -18.25 -33.77
N ARG A 458 11.76 -17.15 -34.45
CA ARG A 458 10.40 -16.71 -34.84
C ARG A 458 9.76 -17.55 -35.95
N SER A 459 10.55 -18.40 -36.64
CA SER A 459 10.04 -19.36 -37.63
C SER A 459 9.08 -20.38 -37.02
N ASN A 460 9.21 -20.65 -35.72
CA ASN A 460 8.19 -21.34 -34.95
C ASN A 460 7.02 -20.37 -34.72
N ILE A 461 5.86 -20.63 -35.33
CA ILE A 461 4.69 -19.73 -35.29
C ILE A 461 4.26 -19.37 -33.86
N TRP A 462 4.45 -20.28 -32.91
CA TRP A 462 4.16 -20.06 -31.49
C TRP A 462 5.10 -19.06 -30.79
N ASN A 463 6.20 -18.72 -31.45
CA ASN A 463 7.28 -17.92 -30.93
C ASN A 463 7.38 -16.56 -31.63
N GLN A 464 6.21 -15.99 -31.93
CA GLN A 464 6.02 -14.68 -32.55
C GLN A 464 5.51 -13.69 -31.50
N VAL A 465 6.42 -13.25 -30.64
CA VAL A 465 6.17 -12.23 -29.61
C VAL A 465 7.01 -11.00 -29.86
N ASP A 466 6.41 -9.84 -29.64
CA ASP A 466 7.07 -8.57 -29.94
C ASP A 466 7.32 -7.73 -28.69
N ASN A 467 6.68 -8.05 -27.56
CA ASN A 467 6.86 -7.30 -26.33
C ASN A 467 6.80 -8.17 -25.05
N ILE A 468 7.98 -8.39 -24.46
CA ILE A 468 8.12 -9.09 -23.18
C ILE A 468 9.08 -8.32 -22.27
N ILE A 469 8.89 -8.50 -20.97
CA ILE A 469 9.85 -8.06 -19.96
C ILE A 469 10.13 -9.20 -18.99
N GLN A 470 11.40 -9.42 -18.71
CA GLN A 470 11.88 -10.36 -17.71
C GLN A 470 12.70 -9.59 -16.71
N ILE A 471 12.45 -9.81 -15.43
CA ILE A 471 13.23 -9.21 -14.34
C ILE A 471 13.84 -10.34 -13.52
N SER A 472 15.10 -10.22 -13.12
CA SER A 472 15.75 -11.07 -12.15
C SER A 472 16.00 -10.27 -10.88
N HIS A 473 15.49 -10.72 -9.73
CA HIS A 473 15.79 -10.14 -8.41
C HIS A 473 16.28 -11.26 -7.50
N GLU A 474 17.49 -11.16 -6.93
CA GLU A 474 18.10 -12.24 -6.13
C GLU A 474 18.13 -13.61 -6.86
N SER A 475 18.53 -13.61 -8.14
CA SER A 475 18.52 -14.80 -9.00
C SER A 475 17.12 -15.41 -9.20
N ARG A 476 16.05 -14.65 -8.96
CA ARG A 476 14.65 -15.05 -9.24
C ARG A 476 14.14 -14.31 -10.46
N ILE A 477 13.91 -15.05 -11.54
CA ILE A 477 13.34 -14.50 -12.76
C ILE A 477 11.82 -14.42 -12.60
N ARG A 478 11.22 -13.31 -13.00
CA ARG A 478 9.79 -13.16 -13.28
C ARG A 478 9.65 -12.69 -14.72
N THR A 479 8.80 -13.36 -15.47
CA THR A 479 8.56 -13.11 -16.89
C THR A 479 7.15 -12.58 -17.09
N PHE A 480 7.03 -11.50 -17.84
CA PHE A 480 5.77 -10.84 -18.16
C PHE A 480 5.66 -10.65 -19.66
N HIS A 481 4.49 -10.96 -20.20
CA HIS A 481 4.20 -10.82 -21.63
C HIS A 481 3.16 -9.73 -21.82
N SER A 482 3.26 -9.00 -22.93
CA SER A 482 2.23 -8.02 -23.25
C SER A 482 0.86 -8.70 -23.43
N ILE A 483 -0.21 -8.05 -22.98
CA ILE A 483 -1.59 -8.55 -23.16
C ILE A 483 -1.89 -8.77 -24.65
N LYS A 484 -1.33 -7.93 -25.52
CA LYS A 484 -1.43 -8.06 -26.98
C LYS A 484 -0.79 -9.35 -27.50
N ASP A 485 0.38 -9.71 -27.01
CA ASP A 485 1.06 -10.96 -27.40
C ASP A 485 0.29 -12.18 -26.91
N LEU A 486 -0.30 -12.10 -25.72
CA LEU A 486 -1.10 -13.19 -25.13
C LEU A 486 -2.39 -13.45 -25.93
N HIS A 487 -3.10 -12.40 -26.36
CA HIS A 487 -4.23 -12.55 -27.29
C HIS A 487 -3.80 -13.12 -28.64
N SER A 488 -2.58 -12.84 -29.08
CA SER A 488 -2.04 -13.39 -30.32
C SER A 488 -1.68 -14.86 -30.18
N ASP A 489 -1.18 -15.30 -29.03
CA ASP A 489 -1.01 -16.72 -28.70
C ASP A 489 -2.34 -17.47 -28.70
N GLU A 490 -3.37 -16.90 -28.06
CA GLU A 490 -4.69 -17.53 -28.01
C GLU A 490 -5.22 -17.80 -29.42
N ARG A 491 -5.16 -16.80 -30.32
CA ARG A 491 -5.55 -16.96 -31.73
C ARG A 491 -4.74 -18.03 -32.46
N ARG A 492 -3.42 -18.10 -32.22
CA ARG A 492 -2.56 -19.14 -32.79
C ARG A 492 -2.94 -20.54 -32.31
N GLY A 493 -3.68 -20.67 -31.20
CA GLY A 493 -4.24 -21.92 -30.69
C GLY A 493 -5.14 -22.66 -31.67
N GLU A 494 -5.73 -21.94 -32.64
CA GLU A 494 -6.49 -22.55 -33.73
C GLU A 494 -5.67 -23.55 -34.55
N ASN A 495 -4.34 -23.36 -34.63
CA ASN A 495 -3.45 -24.27 -35.34
C ASN A 495 -3.48 -25.71 -34.81
N ILE A 496 -3.84 -25.92 -33.53
CA ILE A 496 -4.00 -27.25 -32.91
C ILE A 496 -5.13 -28.06 -33.56
N LEU A 497 -6.09 -27.37 -34.17
CA LEU A 497 -7.25 -27.98 -34.81
C LEU A 497 -6.91 -28.61 -36.17
N TYR A 498 -5.76 -28.28 -36.76
CA TYR A 498 -5.37 -28.71 -38.10
C TYR A 498 -4.30 -29.80 -38.06
N GLU A 499 -4.66 -31.01 -38.47
CA GLU A 499 -3.79 -32.20 -38.36
C GLU A 499 -2.46 -32.05 -39.13
N ASN A 500 -2.50 -31.52 -40.35
CA ASN A 500 -1.30 -31.31 -41.18
C ASN A 500 -0.30 -30.35 -40.51
N TYR A 501 -0.83 -29.31 -39.86
CA TYR A 501 -0.02 -28.36 -39.12
C TYR A 501 0.65 -29.06 -37.93
N MET A 502 -0.13 -29.77 -37.11
CA MET A 502 0.38 -30.44 -35.91
C MET A 502 1.41 -31.53 -36.27
N LYS A 503 1.20 -32.25 -37.37
CA LYS A 503 2.19 -33.21 -37.89
C LYS A 503 3.54 -32.55 -38.15
N LYS A 504 3.56 -31.48 -38.96
CA LYS A 504 4.78 -30.72 -39.28
C LYS A 504 5.44 -30.15 -38.01
N TYR A 505 4.65 -29.56 -37.11
CA TYR A 505 5.13 -29.03 -35.84
C TYR A 505 5.87 -30.09 -35.01
N PHE A 506 5.31 -31.30 -34.88
CA PHE A 506 5.96 -32.37 -34.11
C PHE A 506 7.18 -32.97 -34.82
N GLU A 507 7.21 -33.00 -36.15
CA GLU A 507 8.39 -33.41 -36.92
C GLU A 507 9.57 -32.45 -36.66
N GLU A 508 9.33 -31.13 -36.73
CA GLU A 508 10.33 -30.10 -36.45
C GLU A 508 10.80 -30.11 -34.99
N GLN A 509 9.85 -30.30 -34.06
CA GLN A 509 10.15 -30.45 -32.63
C GLN A 509 11.03 -31.67 -32.39
N THR A 510 10.64 -32.84 -32.91
CA THR A 510 11.39 -34.10 -32.71
C THR A 510 12.80 -33.99 -33.27
N ALA A 511 12.96 -33.43 -34.47
CA ALA A 511 14.26 -33.19 -35.08
C ALA A 511 15.14 -32.27 -34.21
N THR A 512 14.55 -31.19 -33.67
CA THR A 512 15.26 -30.25 -32.79
C THR A 512 15.69 -30.91 -31.49
N LEU A 513 14.81 -31.67 -30.82
CA LEU A 513 15.11 -32.36 -29.57
C LEU A 513 16.19 -33.44 -29.76
N SER A 514 16.22 -34.08 -30.92
CA SER A 514 17.24 -35.07 -31.29
C SER A 514 18.61 -34.40 -31.49
N GLN A 515 18.65 -33.26 -32.18
CA GLN A 515 19.88 -32.48 -32.37
C GLN A 515 20.43 -31.94 -31.04
N HIS A 516 19.56 -31.42 -30.17
CA HIS A 516 19.90 -31.00 -28.81
C HIS A 516 20.54 -32.17 -28.04
N SER A 517 19.88 -33.32 -28.00
CA SER A 517 20.37 -34.51 -27.28
C SER A 517 21.74 -34.95 -27.81
N ASN A 518 21.91 -35.00 -29.13
CA ASN A 518 23.20 -35.35 -29.76
C ASN A 518 24.32 -34.35 -29.44
N PHE A 519 24.02 -33.07 -29.30
CA PHE A 519 25.01 -32.06 -28.88
C PHE A 519 25.43 -32.26 -27.43
N PHE A 520 24.47 -32.37 -26.49
CA PHE A 520 24.78 -32.49 -25.07
C PHE A 520 25.36 -33.86 -24.69
N MET A 521 25.01 -34.93 -25.40
CA MET A 521 25.67 -36.23 -25.24
C MET A 521 27.15 -36.18 -25.66
N ARG A 522 27.50 -35.40 -26.70
CA ARG A 522 28.91 -35.19 -27.07
C ARG A 522 29.67 -34.40 -26.01
N LEU A 523 29.02 -33.41 -25.39
CA LEU A 523 29.62 -32.64 -24.28
C LEU A 523 30.03 -33.52 -23.09
N ARG A 524 29.33 -34.64 -22.85
CA ARG A 524 29.70 -35.59 -21.79
C ARG A 524 31.08 -36.21 -21.99
N SER A 525 31.46 -36.49 -23.23
CA SER A 525 32.75 -37.12 -23.58
C SER A 525 33.84 -36.11 -23.97
N THR A 526 33.55 -34.81 -23.92
CA THR A 526 34.49 -33.76 -24.33
C THR A 526 35.66 -33.64 -23.35
N GLY A 527 36.88 -33.73 -23.87
CA GLY A 527 38.10 -33.45 -23.09
C GLY A 527 38.35 -31.96 -22.94
N TYR A 528 37.57 -31.26 -22.11
CA TYR A 528 37.58 -29.79 -21.97
C TYR A 528 38.98 -29.18 -21.76
N LYS A 529 39.86 -29.86 -21.01
CA LYS A 529 41.25 -29.43 -20.78
C LYS A 529 42.07 -29.26 -22.06
N LYS A 530 41.73 -29.96 -23.14
CA LYS A 530 42.42 -29.91 -24.43
C LYS A 530 41.94 -28.79 -25.35
N LEU A 531 40.82 -28.15 -25.01
CA LEU A 531 40.20 -27.11 -25.84
C LEU A 531 40.88 -25.75 -25.63
N THR A 532 40.90 -24.93 -26.66
CA THR A 532 41.27 -23.52 -26.61
C THR A 532 40.17 -22.67 -25.95
N ASN A 533 40.49 -21.45 -25.54
CA ASN A 533 39.49 -20.53 -24.98
C ASN A 533 38.39 -20.16 -25.99
N GLN A 534 38.72 -20.10 -27.28
CA GLN A 534 37.75 -19.90 -28.36
C GLN A 534 36.78 -21.07 -28.44
N GLU A 535 37.28 -22.31 -28.43
CA GLU A 535 36.43 -23.50 -28.45
C GLU A 535 35.53 -23.59 -27.21
N LEU A 536 36.04 -23.24 -26.01
CA LEU A 536 35.21 -23.18 -24.80
C LEU A 536 34.08 -22.15 -24.92
N TYR A 537 34.39 -20.96 -25.44
CA TYR A 537 33.39 -19.91 -25.68
C TYR A 537 32.33 -20.37 -26.70
N ASP A 538 32.75 -20.98 -27.80
CA ASP A 538 31.84 -21.53 -28.81
C ASP A 538 30.93 -22.61 -28.23
N LEU A 539 31.41 -23.45 -27.31
CA LEU A 539 30.56 -24.42 -26.61
C LEU A 539 29.52 -23.74 -25.70
N VAL A 540 29.87 -22.67 -24.98
CA VAL A 540 28.90 -21.88 -24.19
C VAL A 540 27.83 -21.28 -25.10
N ARG A 541 28.25 -20.64 -26.19
CA ARG A 541 27.36 -20.04 -27.19
C ARG A 541 26.42 -21.07 -27.82
N LEU A 542 26.96 -22.21 -28.26
CA LEU A 542 26.15 -23.29 -28.85
C LEU A 542 25.17 -23.89 -27.84
N SER A 543 25.56 -24.03 -26.56
CA SER A 543 24.67 -24.51 -25.50
C SER A 543 23.46 -23.58 -25.33
N LEU A 544 23.67 -22.26 -25.43
CA LEU A 544 22.59 -21.26 -25.37
C LEU A 544 21.67 -21.32 -26.58
N ILE A 545 22.24 -21.41 -27.79
CA ILE A 545 21.50 -21.56 -29.05
C ILE A 545 20.57 -22.78 -28.99
N TRP A 546 21.10 -23.94 -28.60
CA TRP A 546 20.29 -25.16 -28.49
C TRP A 546 19.19 -25.05 -27.44
N CYS A 547 19.46 -24.35 -26.34
CA CYS A 547 18.45 -24.11 -25.32
C CYS A 547 17.34 -23.17 -25.81
N ALA A 548 17.71 -22.03 -26.39
CA ALA A 548 16.80 -21.04 -26.97
C ALA A 548 15.91 -21.65 -28.07
N LYS A 549 16.50 -22.49 -28.94
CA LYS A 549 15.75 -23.22 -29.96
C LYS A 549 14.75 -24.22 -29.35
N THR A 550 15.14 -24.93 -28.30
CA THR A 550 14.27 -25.93 -27.63
C THR A 550 13.11 -25.27 -26.89
N ILE A 551 13.37 -24.21 -26.13
CA ILE A 551 12.34 -23.52 -25.34
C ILE A 551 11.33 -22.79 -26.23
N SER A 552 11.68 -22.45 -27.48
CA SER A 552 10.74 -21.87 -28.46
C SER A 552 9.45 -22.71 -28.64
N PHE A 553 9.53 -24.03 -28.43
CA PHE A 553 8.36 -24.92 -28.51
C PHE A 553 7.49 -24.93 -27.25
N PHE A 554 7.99 -24.47 -26.10
CA PHE A 554 7.31 -24.62 -24.81
C PHE A 554 5.97 -23.87 -24.76
N ARG A 555 5.87 -22.71 -25.43
CA ARG A 555 4.70 -21.82 -25.41
C ARG A 555 3.44 -22.43 -26.02
N SER A 556 3.56 -23.30 -27.01
CA SER A 556 2.40 -23.96 -27.64
C SER A 556 1.57 -24.80 -26.66
N SER A 557 2.21 -25.25 -25.58
CA SER A 557 1.60 -26.10 -24.55
C SER A 557 1.16 -25.31 -23.30
N GLN A 558 1.32 -23.98 -23.29
CA GLN A 558 0.82 -23.12 -22.22
C GLN A 558 -0.70 -22.92 -22.34
N GLU A 559 -1.28 -22.30 -21.31
CA GLU A 559 -2.73 -22.14 -21.19
C GLU A 559 -3.29 -21.37 -22.39
N GLU A 560 -2.71 -20.21 -22.70
CA GLU A 560 -3.11 -19.35 -23.81
C GLU A 560 -3.09 -20.14 -25.12
N GLY A 561 -2.06 -20.94 -25.35
CA GLY A 561 -1.90 -21.67 -26.59
C GLY A 561 -2.88 -22.83 -26.77
N THR A 562 -3.34 -23.43 -25.68
CA THR A 562 -4.28 -24.56 -25.70
C THR A 562 -5.74 -24.16 -25.49
N LYS A 563 -6.00 -22.91 -25.08
CA LYS A 563 -7.30 -22.42 -24.65
C LYS A 563 -8.43 -22.66 -25.65
N ILE A 564 -8.24 -22.30 -26.93
CA ILE A 564 -9.27 -22.51 -27.97
C ILE A 564 -9.58 -24.00 -28.14
N ALA A 565 -8.55 -24.84 -28.19
CA ALA A 565 -8.68 -26.29 -28.35
C ALA A 565 -9.39 -26.94 -27.14
N VAL A 566 -9.03 -26.55 -25.92
CA VAL A 566 -9.69 -27.04 -24.69
C VAL A 566 -11.14 -26.55 -24.62
N ASN A 567 -11.43 -25.30 -24.98
CA ASN A 567 -12.79 -24.77 -25.01
C ASN A 567 -13.69 -25.53 -25.98
N LYS A 568 -13.16 -26.04 -27.11
CA LYS A 568 -13.94 -26.94 -27.99
C LYS A 568 -14.32 -28.26 -27.32
N LEU A 569 -13.50 -28.78 -26.40
CA LEU A 569 -13.87 -29.96 -25.61
C LEU A 569 -15.00 -29.63 -24.64
N ARG A 570 -14.94 -28.46 -23.99
CA ARG A 570 -15.94 -27.99 -23.01
C ARG A 570 -17.35 -27.79 -23.56
N VAL A 571 -17.48 -27.60 -24.88
CA VAL A 571 -18.80 -27.56 -25.55
C VAL A 571 -19.51 -28.91 -25.46
N VAL A 572 -18.77 -30.01 -25.38
CA VAL A 572 -19.30 -31.39 -25.45
C VAL A 572 -19.20 -32.12 -24.10
N TYR A 573 -18.18 -31.80 -23.31
CA TYR A 573 -17.80 -32.53 -22.11
C TYR A 573 -17.74 -31.60 -20.90
N ASN A 574 -18.09 -32.13 -19.73
CA ASN A 574 -17.87 -31.40 -18.48
C ASN A 574 -16.39 -31.39 -18.07
N GLU A 575 -16.00 -30.56 -17.08
CA GLU A 575 -14.59 -30.42 -16.67
C GLU A 575 -13.92 -31.75 -16.25
N LYS A 576 -14.65 -32.66 -15.59
CA LYS A 576 -14.09 -33.97 -15.18
C LYS A 576 -13.77 -34.82 -16.41
N GLU A 577 -14.65 -34.83 -17.39
CA GLU A 577 -14.47 -35.57 -18.64
C GLU A 577 -13.35 -34.95 -19.51
N VAL A 578 -13.32 -33.61 -19.62
CA VAL A 578 -12.23 -32.88 -20.29
C VAL A 578 -10.89 -33.25 -19.66
N SER A 579 -10.81 -33.23 -18.33
CA SER A 579 -9.59 -33.62 -17.61
C SER A 579 -9.13 -35.04 -17.94
N ILE A 580 -10.06 -36.00 -18.04
CA ILE A 580 -9.71 -37.39 -18.39
C ILE A 580 -9.17 -37.45 -19.82
N LEU A 581 -9.81 -36.76 -20.77
CA LEU A 581 -9.41 -36.75 -22.18
C LEU A 581 -8.04 -36.10 -22.40
N LEU A 582 -7.65 -35.15 -21.56
CA LEU A 582 -6.39 -34.42 -21.70
C LEU A 582 -5.15 -35.19 -21.23
N ILE A 583 -5.31 -36.23 -20.41
CA ILE A 583 -4.18 -37.04 -19.93
C ILE A 583 -3.65 -37.93 -21.06
N SER A 584 -2.34 -37.94 -21.26
CA SER A 584 -1.72 -38.83 -22.26
C SER A 584 -1.90 -40.30 -21.83
N PRO A 585 -2.44 -41.17 -22.70
CA PRO A 585 -2.56 -42.61 -22.44
C PRO A 585 -1.23 -43.36 -22.60
N GLU A 586 -0.18 -42.70 -23.06
CA GLU A 586 1.17 -43.28 -23.17
C GLU A 586 1.99 -43.04 -21.89
N LEU A 587 2.99 -43.89 -21.66
CA LEU A 587 3.99 -43.65 -20.62
C LEU A 587 4.86 -42.47 -21.05
N ASP A 588 4.79 -41.39 -20.27
CA ASP A 588 5.63 -40.23 -20.52
C ASP A 588 7.02 -40.38 -19.91
N LEU A 589 7.80 -39.32 -20.04
CA LEU A 589 9.17 -39.29 -19.55
C LEU A 589 9.25 -39.28 -18.01
N VAL A 590 8.24 -38.75 -17.31
CA VAL A 590 8.15 -38.76 -15.85
C VAL A 590 7.80 -40.15 -15.33
N ASN A 591 6.85 -40.85 -15.97
CA ASN A 591 6.52 -42.22 -15.63
C ASN A 591 7.75 -43.13 -15.78
N ARG A 592 8.50 -42.98 -16.88
CA ARG A 592 9.73 -43.75 -17.13
C ARG A 592 10.81 -43.48 -16.07
N GLU A 593 11.05 -42.21 -15.74
CA GLU A 593 12.00 -41.82 -14.69
C GLU A 593 11.67 -42.47 -13.35
N ARG A 594 10.40 -42.43 -12.92
CA ARG A 594 9.96 -43.01 -11.64
C ARG A 594 10.13 -44.52 -11.61
N MET A 595 9.84 -45.20 -12.72
CA MET A 595 10.03 -46.65 -12.83
C MET A 595 11.50 -47.04 -12.73
N ASP A 596 12.39 -46.31 -13.41
CA ASP A 596 13.83 -46.58 -13.37
C ASP A 596 14.43 -46.20 -12.01
N TRP A 597 13.95 -45.11 -11.39
CA TRP A 597 14.34 -44.73 -10.04
C TRP A 597 13.90 -45.75 -8.99
N ALA A 598 12.69 -46.29 -9.09
CA ALA A 598 12.21 -47.34 -8.18
C ALA A 598 13.06 -48.62 -8.26
N LYS A 599 13.59 -48.97 -9.44
CA LYS A 599 14.56 -50.07 -9.57
C LYS A 599 15.88 -49.72 -8.89
N LEU A 600 16.36 -48.48 -9.06
CA LEU A 600 17.59 -47.98 -8.44
C LEU A 600 17.54 -48.03 -6.91
N VAL A 601 16.43 -47.59 -6.30
CA VAL A 601 16.23 -47.54 -4.85
C VAL A 601 16.23 -48.92 -4.18
N ARG A 602 15.89 -49.98 -4.92
CA ARG A 602 15.94 -51.38 -4.44
C ARG A 602 17.36 -51.94 -4.36
N LEU A 603 18.34 -51.27 -4.97
CA LEU A 603 19.75 -51.66 -4.92
C LEU A 603 20.48 -50.90 -3.78
N PRO A 604 21.67 -51.35 -3.36
CA PRO A 604 22.53 -50.55 -2.51
C PRO A 604 22.85 -49.18 -3.15
N TYR A 605 22.96 -48.14 -2.31
CA TYR A 605 23.29 -46.80 -2.80
C TYR A 605 24.63 -46.79 -3.56
N SER A 606 24.65 -46.13 -4.72
CA SER A 606 25.85 -45.92 -5.53
C SER A 606 25.82 -44.53 -6.14
N SER A 607 26.83 -43.71 -5.82
CA SER A 607 27.05 -42.38 -6.39
C SER A 607 27.09 -42.41 -7.92
N GLN A 608 27.80 -43.41 -8.48
CA GLN A 608 27.88 -43.59 -9.92
C GLN A 608 26.50 -43.88 -10.55
N ALA A 609 25.67 -44.68 -9.87
CA ALA A 609 24.37 -45.08 -10.38
C ALA A 609 23.35 -43.92 -10.34
N VAL A 610 23.32 -43.12 -9.25
CA VAL A 610 22.44 -41.94 -9.17
C VAL A 610 22.88 -40.85 -10.16
N ILE A 611 24.18 -40.65 -10.38
CA ILE A 611 24.68 -39.72 -11.39
C ILE A 611 24.35 -40.22 -12.80
N ALA A 612 24.48 -41.53 -13.08
CA ALA A 612 24.06 -42.10 -14.37
C ALA A 612 22.55 -41.89 -14.62
N HIS A 613 21.72 -42.03 -13.58
CA HIS A 613 20.29 -41.71 -13.66
C HIS A 613 20.05 -40.23 -13.99
N ALA A 614 20.79 -39.30 -13.39
CA ALA A 614 20.73 -37.89 -13.75
C ALA A 614 21.14 -37.60 -15.20
N TYR A 615 22.10 -38.32 -15.76
CA TYR A 615 22.42 -38.22 -17.20
C TYR A 615 21.28 -38.67 -18.09
N GLN A 616 20.51 -39.68 -17.69
CA GLN A 616 19.33 -40.13 -18.42
C GLN A 616 18.17 -39.12 -18.24
N TYR A 617 18.07 -38.52 -17.05
CA TYR A 617 16.94 -37.71 -16.62
C TYR A 617 17.35 -36.36 -16.00
N PRO A 618 17.98 -35.46 -16.77
CA PRO A 618 18.72 -34.33 -16.20
C PRO A 618 17.85 -33.20 -15.62
N TRP A 619 16.54 -33.19 -15.87
CA TRP A 619 15.63 -32.17 -15.32
C TRP A 619 15.31 -32.37 -13.84
N ILE A 620 15.73 -33.48 -13.22
CA ILE A 620 15.57 -33.68 -11.78
C ILE A 620 16.64 -32.93 -10.97
N VAL A 621 17.69 -32.41 -11.64
CA VAL A 621 18.88 -31.79 -11.02
C VAL A 621 19.23 -30.45 -11.67
N ILE A 622 18.26 -29.54 -11.69
CA ILE A 622 18.40 -28.18 -12.23
C ILE A 622 19.05 -27.26 -11.18
N MET A 623 19.82 -26.26 -11.62
CA MET A 623 20.48 -25.23 -10.79
C MET A 623 21.54 -25.78 -9.83
N HIS A 624 22.24 -26.85 -10.22
CA HIS A 624 23.38 -27.36 -9.46
C HIS A 624 24.68 -26.81 -10.06
N HIS A 625 25.66 -26.50 -9.20
CA HIS A 625 26.96 -25.96 -9.64
C HIS A 625 28.02 -27.05 -9.78
N SER A 626 27.83 -28.20 -9.14
CA SER A 626 28.78 -29.31 -9.14
C SER A 626 28.08 -30.67 -9.14
N PHE A 627 28.79 -31.73 -9.52
CA PHE A 627 28.27 -33.09 -9.38
C PHE A 627 28.12 -33.52 -7.92
N ASP A 628 28.91 -32.97 -7.01
CA ASP A 628 28.79 -33.27 -5.58
C ASP A 628 27.45 -32.76 -5.03
N GLU A 629 27.04 -31.55 -5.45
CA GLU A 629 25.72 -31.04 -5.12
C GLU A 629 24.61 -31.91 -5.73
N VAL A 630 24.79 -32.38 -6.97
CA VAL A 630 23.82 -33.27 -7.64
C VAL A 630 23.69 -34.56 -6.86
N GLU A 631 24.81 -35.19 -6.51
CA GLU A 631 24.86 -36.42 -5.74
C GLU A 631 24.17 -36.25 -4.39
N GLU A 632 24.45 -35.16 -3.67
CA GLU A 632 23.83 -34.87 -2.38
C GLU A 632 22.30 -34.78 -2.49
N THR A 633 21.80 -34.05 -3.50
CA THR A 633 20.35 -33.92 -3.75
C THR A 633 19.72 -35.28 -4.06
N LEU A 634 20.36 -36.09 -4.90
CA LEU A 634 19.85 -37.41 -5.27
C LEU A 634 19.96 -38.41 -4.14
N LYS A 635 20.99 -38.32 -3.29
CA LYS A 635 21.15 -39.13 -2.08
C LYS A 635 20.01 -38.88 -1.11
N GLN A 636 19.63 -37.62 -0.87
CA GLN A 636 18.50 -37.32 0.00
C GLN A 636 17.18 -37.90 -0.53
N ARG A 637 16.94 -37.80 -1.84
CA ARG A 637 15.77 -38.44 -2.47
C ARG A 637 15.83 -39.96 -2.34
N PHE A 638 17.00 -40.56 -2.56
CA PHE A 638 17.21 -42.00 -2.47
C PHE A 638 16.88 -42.52 -1.07
N GLU A 639 17.43 -41.90 -0.02
CA GLU A 639 17.18 -42.32 1.36
C GLU A 639 15.71 -42.13 1.76
N PHE A 640 15.08 -41.04 1.31
CA PHE A 640 13.66 -40.80 1.55
C PHE A 640 12.80 -41.90 0.91
N GLU A 641 12.96 -42.15 -0.38
CA GLU A 641 12.15 -43.14 -1.10
C GLU A 641 12.50 -44.58 -0.71
N LYS A 642 13.70 -44.86 -0.21
CA LYS A 642 14.03 -46.18 0.35
C LYS A 642 13.20 -46.54 1.58
N SER A 643 12.79 -45.54 2.35
CA SER A 643 11.94 -45.70 3.53
C SER A 643 10.44 -45.69 3.24
N HIS A 644 10.03 -45.47 1.98
CA HIS A 644 8.62 -45.37 1.58
C HIS A 644 8.36 -46.26 0.36
N GLU A 645 7.54 -47.31 0.52
CA GLU A 645 7.26 -48.18 -0.62
C GLU A 645 6.47 -47.43 -1.71
N PHE A 646 7.07 -47.34 -2.90
CA PHE A 646 6.41 -46.79 -4.08
C PHE A 646 5.68 -47.90 -4.87
N HIS A 647 4.35 -47.86 -4.89
CA HIS A 647 3.47 -48.91 -5.44
C HIS A 647 2.58 -48.47 -6.62
N ALA A 648 3.05 -47.59 -7.52
CA ALA A 648 2.26 -47.25 -8.71
C ALA A 648 2.54 -48.20 -9.89
N ASP A 649 1.52 -48.90 -10.36
CA ASP A 649 1.55 -49.63 -11.63
C ASP A 649 1.05 -48.73 -12.76
N PHE A 650 1.93 -47.83 -13.21
CA PHE A 650 1.61 -46.88 -14.27
C PHE A 650 1.09 -47.56 -15.55
N LYS A 651 1.55 -48.78 -15.87
CA LYS A 651 1.07 -49.50 -17.06
C LYS A 651 -0.41 -49.84 -16.92
N LYS A 652 -0.80 -50.40 -15.77
CA LYS A 652 -2.21 -50.72 -15.47
C LYS A 652 -3.07 -49.46 -15.44
N GLU A 653 -2.59 -48.39 -14.83
CA GLU A 653 -3.31 -47.10 -14.80
C GLU A 653 -3.56 -46.54 -16.20
N LYS A 654 -2.56 -46.60 -17.10
CA LYS A 654 -2.72 -46.16 -18.49
C LYS A 654 -3.71 -47.03 -19.27
N ILE A 655 -3.79 -48.33 -19.00
CA ILE A 655 -4.81 -49.23 -19.60
C ILE A 655 -6.21 -48.79 -19.17
N ILE A 656 -6.44 -48.60 -17.87
CA ILE A 656 -7.73 -48.15 -17.32
C ILE A 656 -8.09 -46.76 -17.88
N LEU A 657 -7.11 -45.87 -18.01
CA LEU A 657 -7.32 -44.54 -18.59
C LEU A 657 -7.77 -44.63 -20.06
N ARG A 658 -7.14 -45.48 -20.87
CA ARG A 658 -7.53 -45.69 -22.29
C ARG A 658 -8.98 -46.17 -22.40
N GLU A 659 -9.41 -47.09 -21.55
CA GLU A 659 -10.80 -47.57 -21.53
C GLU A 659 -11.78 -46.44 -21.24
N LYS A 660 -11.52 -45.64 -20.19
CA LYS A 660 -12.33 -44.46 -19.84
C LYS A 660 -12.38 -43.44 -20.98
N GLN A 661 -11.24 -43.16 -21.62
CA GLN A 661 -11.17 -42.24 -22.75
C GLN A 661 -11.96 -42.74 -23.96
N ASN A 662 -11.89 -44.05 -24.28
CA ASN A 662 -12.65 -44.64 -25.37
C ASN A 662 -14.17 -44.50 -25.17
N ILE A 663 -14.64 -44.70 -23.93
CA ILE A 663 -16.06 -44.49 -23.58
C ILE A 663 -16.47 -43.04 -23.83
N LEU A 664 -15.66 -42.07 -23.42
CA LEU A 664 -15.94 -40.64 -23.62
C LEU A 664 -15.89 -40.23 -25.10
N LEU A 665 -14.92 -40.73 -25.85
CA LEU A 665 -14.77 -40.44 -27.28
C LEU A 665 -15.91 -41.02 -28.13
N ASN A 666 -16.59 -42.07 -27.67
CA ASN A 666 -17.78 -42.59 -28.33
C ASN A 666 -18.96 -41.59 -28.32
N LYS A 667 -19.01 -40.66 -27.36
CA LYS A 667 -20.03 -39.58 -27.35
C LYS A 667 -19.92 -38.65 -28.56
N ASN A 668 -18.70 -38.42 -29.06
CA ASN A 668 -18.46 -37.61 -30.25
C ASN A 668 -17.16 -38.01 -30.96
N LYS A 669 -17.27 -38.94 -31.92
CA LYS A 669 -16.11 -39.47 -32.66
C LYS A 669 -15.32 -38.39 -33.43
N LYS A 670 -15.96 -37.27 -33.81
CA LYS A 670 -15.31 -36.17 -34.57
C LYS A 670 -14.25 -35.43 -33.74
N ILE A 671 -14.30 -35.52 -32.41
CA ILE A 671 -13.37 -34.80 -31.52
C ILE A 671 -12.08 -35.57 -31.24
N GLY A 672 -12.02 -36.85 -31.60
CA GLY A 672 -10.86 -37.72 -31.38
C GLY A 672 -9.53 -37.16 -31.88
N PRO A 673 -9.42 -36.62 -33.11
CA PRO A 673 -8.20 -36.00 -33.61
C PRO A 673 -7.70 -34.84 -32.73
N LEU A 674 -8.62 -33.97 -32.29
CA LEU A 674 -8.29 -32.85 -31.41
C LEU A 674 -7.73 -33.32 -30.06
N VAL A 675 -8.41 -34.31 -29.45
CA VAL A 675 -7.95 -34.92 -28.20
C VAL A 675 -6.54 -35.51 -28.37
N ARG A 676 -6.27 -36.23 -29.47
CA ARG A 676 -4.93 -36.76 -29.75
C ARG A 676 -3.88 -35.66 -29.88
N ASN A 677 -4.18 -34.55 -30.57
CA ASN A 677 -3.23 -33.44 -30.70
C ASN A 677 -2.92 -32.77 -29.36
N LEU A 678 -3.93 -32.59 -28.51
CA LEU A 678 -3.75 -32.09 -27.14
C LEU A 678 -2.93 -33.06 -26.28
N GLN A 679 -3.24 -34.36 -26.31
CA GLN A 679 -2.48 -35.38 -25.58
C GLN A 679 -1.02 -35.47 -26.05
N ARG A 680 -0.75 -35.31 -27.35
CA ARG A 680 0.62 -35.24 -27.89
C ARG A 680 1.36 -34.00 -27.41
N LEU A 681 0.69 -32.84 -27.31
CA LEU A 681 1.29 -31.62 -26.74
C LEU A 681 1.63 -31.80 -25.25
N VAL A 682 0.73 -32.43 -24.48
CA VAL A 682 0.97 -32.74 -23.06
C VAL A 682 2.18 -33.68 -22.92
N HIS A 683 2.24 -34.73 -23.73
CA HIS A 683 3.36 -35.67 -23.72
C HIS A 683 4.68 -34.98 -24.10
N SER A 684 4.69 -34.19 -25.18
CA SER A 684 5.91 -33.56 -25.67
C SER A 684 6.38 -32.39 -24.81
N ARG A 685 5.49 -31.74 -24.04
CA ARG A 685 5.85 -30.68 -23.08
C ARG A 685 6.94 -31.16 -22.12
N MET A 686 6.85 -32.40 -21.63
CA MET A 686 7.86 -32.95 -20.72
C MET A 686 9.16 -33.32 -21.42
N GLU A 687 9.11 -33.75 -22.68
CA GLU A 687 10.29 -33.93 -23.53
C GLU A 687 11.02 -32.59 -23.75
N VAL A 688 10.30 -31.53 -24.11
CA VAL A 688 10.89 -30.19 -24.28
C VAL A 688 11.51 -29.69 -22.98
N LYS A 689 10.76 -29.81 -21.86
CA LYS A 689 11.24 -29.40 -20.53
C LYS A 689 12.48 -30.16 -20.10
N SER A 690 12.54 -31.46 -20.33
CA SER A 690 13.70 -32.30 -20.03
C SER A 690 14.98 -31.76 -20.67
N ARG A 691 14.89 -31.27 -21.91
CA ARG A 691 16.04 -30.94 -22.75
C ARG A 691 16.60 -29.59 -22.35
N PHE A 692 15.77 -28.55 -22.31
CA PHE A 692 16.24 -27.22 -21.93
C PHE A 692 16.69 -27.18 -20.47
N ALA A 693 15.99 -27.86 -19.56
CA ALA A 693 16.38 -27.91 -18.15
C ALA A 693 17.67 -28.71 -17.95
N GLY A 694 17.86 -29.78 -18.73
CA GLY A 694 19.07 -30.59 -18.67
C GLY A 694 20.33 -29.90 -19.17
N THR A 695 20.21 -28.84 -19.96
CA THR A 695 21.34 -28.00 -20.38
C THR A 695 22.18 -27.52 -19.19
N ASP A 696 21.52 -27.16 -18.09
CA ASP A 696 22.20 -26.73 -16.86
C ASP A 696 23.14 -27.83 -16.34
N PHE A 697 22.63 -29.05 -16.18
CA PHE A 697 23.39 -30.22 -15.73
C PHE A 697 24.54 -30.59 -16.68
N TYR A 698 24.26 -30.70 -17.98
CA TYR A 698 25.27 -31.12 -18.96
C TYR A 698 26.42 -30.13 -19.12
N THR A 699 26.22 -28.86 -18.80
CA THR A 699 27.25 -27.82 -18.91
C THR A 699 28.05 -27.62 -17.62
N ILE A 700 27.79 -28.38 -16.54
CA ILE A 700 28.61 -28.33 -15.31
C ILE A 700 30.10 -28.54 -15.62
N PRO A 701 30.53 -29.57 -16.39
CA PRO A 701 31.95 -29.78 -16.69
C PRO A 701 32.58 -28.63 -17.48
N LEU A 702 31.82 -28.06 -18.43
CA LEU A 702 32.25 -26.93 -19.25
C LEU A 702 32.53 -25.70 -18.37
N HIS A 703 31.57 -25.31 -17.53
CA HIS A 703 31.71 -24.16 -16.64
C HIS A 703 32.77 -24.41 -15.57
N LYS A 704 32.94 -25.64 -15.09
CA LYS A 704 34.01 -26.01 -14.16
C LYS A 704 35.40 -25.83 -14.77
N GLU A 705 35.59 -26.22 -16.03
CA GLU A 705 36.85 -25.97 -16.73
C GLU A 705 37.12 -24.47 -16.89
N ILE A 706 36.10 -23.69 -17.29
CA ILE A 706 36.23 -22.23 -17.42
C ILE A 706 36.59 -21.60 -16.06
N ALA A 707 35.94 -22.01 -14.98
CA ALA A 707 36.24 -21.56 -13.62
C ALA A 707 37.70 -21.89 -13.23
N ASN A 708 38.15 -23.12 -13.48
CA ASN A 708 39.53 -23.54 -13.19
C ASN A 708 40.58 -22.71 -13.94
N ARG A 709 40.35 -22.43 -15.22
CA ARG A 709 41.29 -21.65 -16.06
C ARG A 709 41.34 -20.18 -15.67
N THR A 710 40.19 -19.62 -15.35
CA THR A 710 40.04 -18.17 -15.19
C THR A 710 40.16 -17.73 -13.75
N GLY A 711 40.05 -18.66 -12.78
CA GLY A 711 40.03 -18.38 -11.34
C GLY A 711 38.76 -17.66 -10.87
N VAL A 712 37.68 -17.69 -11.66
CA VAL A 712 36.36 -17.18 -11.28
C VAL A 712 35.61 -18.29 -10.54
N ASP A 713 34.95 -17.94 -9.44
CA ASP A 713 34.11 -18.89 -8.70
C ASP A 713 32.97 -19.40 -9.60
N ILE A 714 32.77 -20.73 -9.60
CA ILE A 714 31.80 -21.38 -10.48
C ILE A 714 30.35 -20.94 -10.21
N LYS A 715 30.01 -20.58 -8.97
CA LYS A 715 28.68 -20.07 -8.60
C LYS A 715 28.46 -18.71 -9.24
N TYR A 716 29.43 -17.79 -9.15
CA TYR A 716 29.32 -16.49 -9.81
C TYR A 716 29.26 -16.62 -11.34
N LEU A 717 30.08 -17.51 -11.90
CA LEU A 717 30.11 -17.79 -13.33
C LEU A 717 28.75 -18.30 -13.83
N ARG A 718 28.09 -19.20 -13.08
CA ARG A 718 26.81 -19.79 -13.48
C ARG A 718 25.61 -18.92 -13.16
N GLU A 719 25.66 -18.07 -12.12
CA GLU A 719 24.51 -17.24 -11.72
C GLU A 719 24.48 -15.87 -12.41
N TYR A 720 25.63 -15.22 -12.62
CA TYR A 720 25.67 -13.79 -12.94
C TYR A 720 26.40 -13.43 -14.23
N TYR A 721 26.98 -14.36 -15.00
CA TYR A 721 27.62 -14.02 -16.28
C TYR A 721 26.63 -14.12 -17.45
N LEU A 722 26.69 -13.16 -18.38
CA LEU A 722 26.03 -13.17 -19.68
C LEU A 722 26.97 -13.74 -20.75
N LEU A 723 26.46 -14.04 -21.94
CA LEU A 723 27.26 -14.57 -23.04
C LEU A 723 28.46 -13.67 -23.40
N GLU A 724 28.26 -12.35 -23.43
CA GLU A 724 29.29 -11.36 -23.73
C GLU A 724 30.37 -11.30 -22.64
N ASP A 725 30.01 -11.64 -21.40
CA ASP A 725 30.96 -11.75 -20.31
C ASP A 725 31.82 -13.01 -20.45
N PHE A 726 31.26 -14.13 -20.93
CA PHE A 726 32.04 -15.32 -21.26
C PHE A 726 33.05 -15.04 -22.38
N GLU A 727 32.63 -14.31 -23.42
CA GLU A 727 33.54 -13.86 -24.49
C GLU A 727 34.69 -13.02 -23.91
N SER A 728 34.34 -12.00 -23.11
CA SER A 728 35.30 -11.09 -22.49
C SER A 728 36.26 -11.83 -21.55
N LEU A 729 35.75 -12.78 -20.79
CA LEU A 729 36.53 -13.58 -19.85
C LEU A 729 37.52 -14.50 -20.58
N LEU A 730 37.05 -15.26 -21.57
CA LEU A 730 37.86 -16.29 -22.23
C LEU A 730 38.80 -15.70 -23.28
N LEU A 731 38.34 -14.72 -24.07
CA LEU A 731 39.08 -14.21 -25.22
C LEU A 731 39.89 -12.94 -24.89
N ARG A 732 39.44 -12.17 -23.89
CA ARG A 732 40.06 -10.87 -23.54
C ARG A 732 40.62 -10.84 -22.13
N ASN A 733 40.49 -11.92 -21.36
CA ASN A 733 40.89 -12.03 -19.96
C ASN A 733 40.31 -10.91 -19.06
N ARG A 734 39.10 -10.45 -19.36
CA ARG A 734 38.39 -9.41 -18.59
C ARG A 734 37.27 -10.03 -17.78
N ARG A 735 37.34 -9.89 -16.45
CA ARG A 735 36.31 -10.34 -15.52
C ARG A 735 35.20 -9.29 -15.37
N VAL A 736 33.99 -9.74 -15.05
CA VAL A 736 32.91 -8.85 -14.62
C VAL A 736 33.34 -8.17 -13.32
N SER A 737 33.13 -6.85 -13.23
CA SER A 737 33.52 -6.09 -12.03
C SER A 737 32.66 -6.47 -10.83
N LYS A 738 33.19 -6.34 -9.61
CA LYS A 738 32.42 -6.57 -8.37
C LYS A 738 31.17 -5.69 -8.28
N ASN A 739 31.27 -4.44 -8.76
CA ASN A 739 30.14 -3.51 -8.82
C ASN A 739 29.05 -4.03 -9.76
N GLU A 740 29.43 -4.56 -10.93
CA GLU A 740 28.46 -5.10 -11.88
C GLU A 740 27.81 -6.39 -11.35
N ILE A 741 28.56 -7.27 -10.68
CA ILE A 741 27.97 -8.42 -9.97
C ILE A 741 26.96 -7.94 -8.91
N THR A 742 27.30 -6.92 -8.13
CA THR A 742 26.39 -6.34 -7.13
C THR A 742 25.13 -5.75 -7.78
N ASN A 743 25.27 -5.08 -8.93
CA ASN A 743 24.13 -4.57 -9.70
C ASN A 743 23.22 -5.71 -10.19
N ARG A 744 23.79 -6.81 -10.68
CA ARG A 744 23.03 -7.98 -11.14
C ARG A 744 22.35 -8.73 -9.99
N GLN A 745 22.96 -8.75 -8.81
CA GLN A 745 22.36 -9.28 -7.59
C GLN A 745 21.14 -8.46 -7.15
N LYS A 746 21.22 -7.12 -7.26
CA LYS A 746 20.08 -6.23 -7.01
C LYS A 746 18.95 -6.52 -8.00
N LEU A 747 19.18 -6.27 -9.29
CA LEU A 747 18.17 -6.51 -10.31
C LEU A 747 18.80 -6.58 -11.70
N VAL A 748 18.32 -7.49 -12.55
CA VAL A 748 18.57 -7.47 -14.00
C VAL A 748 17.24 -7.38 -14.74
N VAL A 749 17.11 -6.47 -15.70
CA VAL A 749 15.98 -6.44 -16.64
C VAL A 749 16.47 -6.91 -17.99
N CYS A 750 15.69 -7.78 -18.61
CA CYS A 750 15.68 -7.98 -20.04
C CYS A 750 14.34 -7.54 -20.62
N LEU A 751 14.37 -6.54 -21.47
CA LEU A 751 13.22 -5.99 -22.16
C LEU A 751 13.39 -6.27 -23.65
N TRP A 752 12.52 -7.11 -24.20
CA TRP A 752 12.46 -7.35 -25.63
C TRP A 752 11.24 -6.61 -26.19
N LYS A 753 11.52 -5.56 -26.97
CA LYS A 753 10.54 -4.78 -27.73
C LYS A 753 11.00 -4.77 -29.18
N SER A 754 10.51 -5.72 -29.98
CA SER A 754 11.00 -5.96 -31.34
C SER A 754 11.19 -4.66 -32.14
N PRO A 755 12.38 -4.41 -32.73
CA PRO A 755 13.53 -5.32 -32.86
C PRO A 755 14.57 -5.22 -31.72
N ASP A 756 14.33 -4.39 -30.70
CA ASP A 756 15.31 -4.03 -29.69
C ASP A 756 15.30 -4.99 -28.49
N LEU A 757 16.49 -5.52 -28.16
CA LEU A 757 16.73 -6.30 -26.95
C LEU A 757 17.59 -5.48 -25.98
N ILE A 758 17.02 -5.08 -24.86
CA ILE A 758 17.69 -4.30 -23.82
C ILE A 758 17.95 -5.21 -22.62
N ILE A 759 19.21 -5.29 -22.18
CA ILE A 759 19.60 -5.98 -20.95
C ILE A 759 20.35 -4.98 -20.07
N LYS A 760 19.84 -4.72 -18.86
CA LYS A 760 20.40 -3.75 -17.90
C LYS A 760 20.41 -4.32 -16.48
N SER A 761 21.30 -3.81 -15.63
CA SER A 761 21.43 -4.23 -14.22
C SER A 761 21.36 -3.03 -13.26
N GLY A 762 21.16 -3.29 -11.96
CA GLY A 762 21.18 -2.28 -10.90
C GLY A 762 20.07 -1.25 -10.99
N ASP A 763 20.38 0.01 -10.67
CA ASP A 763 19.38 1.08 -10.53
C ASP A 763 18.71 1.44 -11.88
N GLU A 764 19.44 1.32 -13.00
CA GLU A 764 18.88 1.49 -14.35
C GLU A 764 17.84 0.40 -14.65
N ALA A 765 18.14 -0.84 -14.27
CA ALA A 765 17.20 -1.96 -14.41
C ALA A 765 15.94 -1.74 -13.56
N ILE A 766 16.09 -1.28 -12.32
CA ILE A 766 14.96 -0.95 -11.44
C ILE A 766 14.08 0.14 -12.07
N ALA A 767 14.68 1.19 -12.63
CA ALA A 767 13.94 2.25 -13.30
C ALA A 767 13.13 1.73 -14.51
N ILE A 768 13.74 0.86 -15.33
CA ILE A 768 13.04 0.22 -16.47
C ILE A 768 11.91 -0.68 -15.96
N ALA A 769 12.17 -1.54 -14.97
CA ALA A 769 11.17 -2.45 -14.42
C ALA A 769 9.96 -1.69 -13.85
N LYS A 770 10.18 -0.66 -13.04
CA LYS A 770 9.11 0.19 -12.48
C LYS A 770 8.30 0.88 -13.58
N ARG A 771 8.98 1.42 -14.60
CA ARG A 771 8.33 2.10 -15.73
C ARG A 771 7.46 1.15 -16.55
N GLU A 772 7.97 -0.03 -16.90
CA GLU A 772 7.29 -0.97 -17.79
C GLU A 772 6.19 -1.77 -17.08
N LEU A 773 6.45 -2.22 -15.85
CA LEU A 773 5.53 -3.09 -15.12
C LEU A 773 4.43 -2.33 -14.39
N GLY A 774 4.66 -1.07 -13.99
CA GLY A 774 3.67 -0.29 -13.26
C GLY A 774 3.23 -1.00 -11.98
N ASP A 775 1.93 -1.29 -11.87
CA ASP A 775 1.33 -1.99 -10.74
C ASP A 775 1.77 -3.46 -10.60
N LEU A 776 2.33 -4.08 -11.64
CA LEU A 776 2.89 -5.44 -11.56
C LEU A 776 4.28 -5.51 -10.93
N TYR A 777 4.96 -4.36 -10.75
CA TYR A 777 6.28 -4.34 -10.12
C TYR A 777 6.19 -4.71 -8.63
N GLU A 778 5.24 -4.10 -7.91
CA GLU A 778 4.96 -4.37 -6.50
C GLU A 778 3.62 -5.10 -6.36
N VAL A 779 3.66 -6.37 -5.95
CA VAL A 779 2.44 -7.17 -5.77
C VAL A 779 1.78 -6.77 -4.45
N GLU A 780 0.63 -6.12 -4.53
CA GLU A 780 -0.22 -5.81 -3.39
C GLU A 780 -0.70 -7.11 -2.71
N LYS A 781 -0.40 -7.29 -1.42
CA LYS A 781 -0.88 -8.43 -0.64
C LYS A 781 -2.40 -8.32 -0.46
N LYS A 782 -3.11 -9.31 -0.96
CA LYS A 782 -4.56 -9.47 -0.85
C LYS A 782 -4.89 -10.46 0.26
N TYR A 783 -6.01 -10.24 0.92
CA TYR A 783 -6.59 -11.22 1.86
C TYR A 783 -6.93 -12.55 1.17
N GLU A 784 -7.32 -12.46 -0.11
CA GLU A 784 -7.78 -13.59 -0.92
C GLU A 784 -7.08 -13.58 -2.29
N VAL A 785 -6.67 -14.77 -2.74
CA VAL A 785 -6.12 -15.02 -4.07
C VAL A 785 -6.96 -16.10 -4.75
N THR A 786 -7.24 -15.90 -6.03
CA THR A 786 -8.03 -16.85 -6.84
C THR A 786 -7.14 -17.54 -7.86
N GLY A 787 -7.46 -18.79 -8.21
CA GLY A 787 -6.85 -19.52 -9.31
C GLY A 787 -7.80 -20.55 -9.91
N SER A 788 -7.30 -21.34 -10.85
CA SER A 788 -8.05 -22.43 -11.47
C SER A 788 -8.01 -23.68 -10.61
N VAL A 789 -9.17 -24.31 -10.41
CA VAL A 789 -9.29 -25.58 -9.70
C VAL A 789 -8.72 -26.71 -10.56
N ALA A 790 -7.61 -27.30 -10.11
CA ALA A 790 -7.02 -28.45 -10.77
C ALA A 790 -7.54 -29.79 -10.21
N ASN A 791 -7.70 -29.86 -8.89
CA ASN A 791 -8.31 -30.99 -8.18
C ASN A 791 -9.11 -30.46 -6.99
N SER A 792 -10.38 -30.90 -6.88
CA SER A 792 -11.31 -30.35 -5.89
C SER A 792 -11.04 -30.87 -4.48
N GLY A 793 -11.42 -30.05 -3.50
CA GLY A 793 -11.33 -30.37 -2.08
C GLY A 793 -11.09 -29.10 -1.28
N LYS A 794 -11.27 -29.21 0.04
CA LYS A 794 -11.16 -28.07 0.93
C LYS A 794 -10.31 -28.44 2.14
N VAL A 795 -9.27 -27.66 2.40
CA VAL A 795 -8.36 -27.87 3.53
C VAL A 795 -7.93 -26.54 4.13
N HIS A 796 -7.56 -26.60 5.40
CA HIS A 796 -6.86 -25.52 6.10
C HIS A 796 -5.51 -26.04 6.59
N GLY A 797 -4.52 -25.16 6.68
CA GLY A 797 -3.20 -25.58 7.10
C GLY A 797 -2.18 -24.46 7.07
N VAL A 798 -0.98 -24.79 7.51
CA VAL A 798 0.14 -23.86 7.52
C VAL A 798 0.74 -23.79 6.11
N ALA A 799 0.78 -22.59 5.55
CA ALA A 799 1.44 -22.28 4.29
C ALA A 799 2.95 -22.51 4.40
N ARG A 800 3.48 -23.20 3.41
CA ARG A 800 4.91 -23.47 3.25
C ARG A 800 5.33 -23.12 1.83
N ILE A 801 6.17 -22.11 1.69
CA ILE A 801 6.50 -21.51 0.39
C ILE A 801 7.82 -22.06 -0.12
N LEU A 802 7.76 -22.89 -1.16
CA LEU A 802 8.93 -23.45 -1.83
C LEU A 802 9.16 -22.75 -3.17
N GLN A 803 10.29 -22.08 -3.30
CA GLN A 803 10.71 -21.42 -4.54
C GLN A 803 11.17 -22.46 -5.56
N ALA A 804 10.60 -22.42 -6.76
CA ALA A 804 10.99 -23.33 -7.84
C ALA A 804 12.48 -23.17 -8.19
N ASN A 805 13.16 -24.29 -8.46
CA ASN A 805 14.61 -24.41 -8.66
C ASN A 805 15.51 -23.99 -7.46
N ASP A 806 14.98 -23.66 -6.29
CA ASP A 806 15.83 -23.39 -5.12
C ASP A 806 16.28 -24.71 -4.47
N VAL A 807 17.43 -25.21 -4.92
CA VAL A 807 18.01 -26.49 -4.46
C VAL A 807 18.23 -26.49 -2.95
N GLU A 808 18.79 -25.43 -2.39
CA GLU A 808 19.05 -25.33 -0.94
C GLU A 808 17.76 -25.34 -0.14
N GLN A 809 16.76 -24.57 -0.59
CA GLN A 809 15.45 -24.55 0.07
C GLN A 809 14.75 -25.90 -0.03
N ALA A 810 14.77 -26.56 -1.20
CA ALA A 810 14.20 -27.88 -1.38
C ALA A 810 14.83 -28.91 -0.44
N ARG A 811 16.16 -28.91 -0.27
CA ARG A 811 16.85 -29.79 0.69
C ARG A 811 16.41 -29.54 2.13
N LYS A 812 16.23 -28.28 2.53
CA LYS A 812 15.69 -27.92 3.86
C LYS A 812 14.23 -28.39 4.02
N PHE A 813 13.42 -28.21 2.99
CA PHE A 813 12.01 -28.64 2.98
C PHE A 813 11.87 -30.15 3.13
N ARG A 814 12.71 -30.97 2.47
CA ARG A 814 12.68 -32.43 2.66
C ARG A 814 12.80 -32.86 4.12
N LYS A 815 13.56 -32.12 4.92
CA LYS A 815 13.75 -32.37 6.36
C LYS A 815 12.62 -31.82 7.22
N ASN A 816 12.07 -30.65 6.87
CA ASN A 816 11.24 -29.85 7.78
C ASN A 816 9.75 -29.76 7.39
N PHE A 817 9.39 -30.12 6.15
CA PHE A 817 8.01 -30.10 5.67
C PHE A 817 7.23 -31.26 6.28
N LYS A 818 6.17 -30.93 7.03
CA LYS A 818 5.35 -31.88 7.77
C LYS A 818 4.07 -32.21 7.01
N GLU A 819 3.57 -33.42 7.21
CA GLU A 819 2.26 -33.83 6.71
C GLU A 819 1.16 -32.89 7.25
N GLY A 820 0.18 -32.57 6.40
CA GLY A 820 -0.88 -31.61 6.74
C GLY A 820 -0.58 -30.15 6.37
N GLN A 821 0.66 -29.82 5.95
CA GLN A 821 1.02 -28.47 5.51
C GLN A 821 0.61 -28.20 4.06
N ILE A 822 0.42 -26.92 3.71
CA ILE A 822 0.02 -26.51 2.37
C ILE A 822 1.25 -26.04 1.62
N LEU A 823 1.53 -26.68 0.47
CA LEU A 823 2.64 -26.32 -0.39
C LEU A 823 2.24 -25.20 -1.33
N ILE A 824 2.90 -24.05 -1.22
CA ILE A 824 2.78 -22.93 -2.17
C ILE A 824 4.09 -22.83 -2.96
N THR A 825 4.02 -22.79 -4.29
CA THR A 825 5.21 -22.69 -5.16
C THR A 825 4.86 -22.01 -6.49
N GLN A 826 5.82 -21.49 -7.25
CA GLN A 826 5.50 -20.92 -8.57
C GLN A 826 5.01 -22.02 -9.53
N MET A 827 5.70 -23.16 -9.51
CA MET A 827 5.34 -24.35 -10.26
C MET A 827 5.84 -25.60 -9.54
N THR A 828 5.08 -26.69 -9.61
CA THR A 828 5.60 -27.99 -9.16
C THR A 828 6.65 -28.51 -10.14
N GLN A 829 7.74 -29.04 -9.60
CA GLN A 829 8.82 -29.64 -10.37
C GLN A 829 8.95 -31.13 -10.01
N PRO A 830 9.35 -32.01 -10.94
CA PRO A 830 9.49 -33.44 -10.65
C PRO A 830 10.48 -33.77 -9.52
N ASN A 831 11.42 -32.87 -9.22
CA ASN A 831 12.41 -33.06 -8.16
C ASN A 831 11.87 -32.82 -6.74
N ILE A 832 10.64 -32.33 -6.57
CA ILE A 832 10.02 -32.08 -5.25
C ILE A 832 8.81 -32.98 -4.99
N MET A 833 8.69 -34.09 -5.73
CA MET A 833 7.54 -34.99 -5.63
C MET A 833 7.40 -35.64 -4.24
N ASP A 834 8.52 -35.89 -3.58
CA ASP A 834 8.63 -36.36 -2.20
C ASP A 834 8.11 -35.35 -1.16
N ILE A 835 8.17 -34.06 -1.48
CA ILE A 835 7.61 -32.98 -0.65
C ILE A 835 6.12 -32.81 -0.97
N ALA A 836 5.80 -32.74 -2.27
CA ALA A 836 4.43 -32.53 -2.74
C ALA A 836 3.48 -33.64 -2.29
N SER A 837 3.95 -34.88 -2.18
CA SER A 837 3.14 -36.01 -1.71
C SER A 837 2.72 -35.92 -0.23
N LYS A 838 3.40 -35.10 0.59
CA LYS A 838 3.04 -34.86 2.00
C LYS A 838 2.07 -33.70 2.18
N ALA A 839 1.81 -32.93 1.13
CA ALA A 839 1.05 -31.70 1.22
C ALA A 839 -0.45 -31.98 1.35
N ALA A 840 -1.13 -31.25 2.24
CA ALA A 840 -2.60 -31.29 2.35
C ALA A 840 -3.27 -30.57 1.18
N ALA A 841 -2.61 -29.59 0.58
CA ALA A 841 -2.99 -28.96 -0.68
C ALA A 841 -1.77 -28.38 -1.40
N ILE A 842 -1.92 -28.20 -2.71
CA ILE A 842 -0.90 -27.59 -3.58
C ILE A 842 -1.49 -26.32 -4.21
N VAL A 843 -0.82 -25.19 -4.01
CA VAL A 843 -1.16 -23.91 -4.63
C VAL A 843 0.00 -23.47 -5.53
N THR A 844 -0.29 -23.13 -6.78
CA THR A 844 0.74 -22.61 -7.69
C THR A 844 0.42 -21.26 -8.31
N ASP A 845 1.45 -20.42 -8.48
CA ASP A 845 1.30 -19.15 -9.24
C ASP A 845 1.04 -19.42 -10.72
N GLU A 846 1.66 -20.47 -11.26
CA GLU A 846 1.59 -20.82 -12.66
C GLU A 846 0.77 -22.08 -12.91
N GLY A 847 0.41 -22.25 -14.18
CA GLY A 847 -0.08 -23.51 -14.72
C GLY A 847 -1.57 -23.51 -14.95
N GLY A 848 -1.98 -24.16 -16.04
CA GLY A 848 -3.37 -24.47 -16.32
C GLY A 848 -3.70 -25.93 -15.99
N MET A 849 -4.83 -26.41 -16.50
CA MET A 849 -5.35 -27.77 -16.26
C MET A 849 -4.43 -28.91 -16.74
N LEU A 850 -3.50 -28.58 -17.65
CA LEU A 850 -2.48 -29.46 -18.23
C LEU A 850 -1.12 -29.38 -17.53
N SER A 851 -1.01 -28.54 -16.49
CA SER A 851 0.24 -28.37 -15.77
C SER A 851 0.61 -29.62 -14.99
N HIS A 852 1.90 -29.77 -14.68
CA HIS A 852 2.39 -30.87 -13.86
C HIS A 852 1.68 -30.89 -12.49
N ALA A 853 1.47 -29.72 -11.86
CA ALA A 853 0.74 -29.58 -10.60
C ALA A 853 -0.68 -30.15 -10.70
N ALA A 854 -1.36 -29.85 -11.80
CA ALA A 854 -2.71 -30.34 -12.05
C ALA A 854 -2.77 -31.85 -12.33
N ILE A 855 -1.75 -32.41 -12.97
CA ILE A 855 -1.67 -33.86 -13.21
C ILE A 855 -1.40 -34.59 -11.90
N ILE A 856 -0.35 -34.20 -11.16
CA ILE A 856 0.06 -34.91 -9.95
C ILE A 856 -0.95 -34.80 -8.82
N SER A 857 -1.64 -33.66 -8.69
CA SER A 857 -2.65 -33.48 -7.64
C SER A 857 -3.80 -34.47 -7.81
N ARG A 858 -4.17 -34.82 -9.05
CA ARG A 858 -5.19 -35.84 -9.35
C ARG A 858 -4.67 -37.25 -9.09
N GLU A 859 -3.42 -37.52 -9.44
CA GLU A 859 -2.78 -38.83 -9.18
C GLU A 859 -2.62 -39.10 -7.67
N LEU A 860 -2.29 -38.06 -6.89
CA LEU A 860 -2.08 -38.14 -5.45
C LEU A 860 -3.35 -37.87 -4.63
N HIS A 861 -4.46 -37.52 -5.30
CA HIS A 861 -5.72 -37.12 -4.67
C HIS A 861 -5.60 -35.93 -3.68
N ILE A 862 -4.73 -34.96 -4.00
CA ILE A 862 -4.47 -33.77 -3.19
C ILE A 862 -5.25 -32.58 -3.77
N PRO A 863 -6.01 -31.79 -2.97
CA PRO A 863 -6.64 -30.54 -3.42
C PRO A 863 -5.62 -29.58 -4.05
N CYS A 864 -5.96 -28.98 -5.19
CA CYS A 864 -5.00 -28.16 -5.92
C CYS A 864 -5.63 -27.00 -6.68
N ILE A 865 -5.01 -25.82 -6.52
CA ILE A 865 -5.30 -24.59 -7.25
C ILE A 865 -4.04 -24.16 -8.01
N VAL A 866 -4.18 -23.90 -9.30
CA VAL A 866 -3.09 -23.50 -10.18
C VAL A 866 -3.39 -22.14 -10.82
N GLY A 867 -2.37 -21.43 -11.30
CA GLY A 867 -2.58 -20.17 -12.01
C GLY A 867 -3.09 -19.04 -11.12
N THR A 868 -2.59 -18.95 -9.89
CA THR A 868 -2.93 -17.84 -8.96
C THR A 868 -2.18 -16.55 -9.25
N PHE A 869 -1.12 -16.61 -10.06
CA PHE A 869 -0.19 -15.55 -10.47
C PHE A 869 0.59 -14.84 -9.35
N ILE A 870 0.09 -14.86 -8.11
CA ILE A 870 0.62 -14.05 -7.01
C ILE A 870 0.72 -14.79 -5.67
N ALA A 871 0.26 -16.04 -5.52
CA ALA A 871 0.22 -16.71 -4.22
C ALA A 871 1.58 -16.75 -3.51
N THR A 872 2.70 -17.02 -4.21
CA THR A 872 4.04 -17.03 -3.58
C THR A 872 4.52 -15.66 -3.11
N SER A 873 3.95 -14.58 -3.65
CA SER A 873 4.25 -13.20 -3.25
C SER A 873 3.20 -12.62 -2.30
N ASN A 874 2.02 -13.23 -2.24
CA ASN A 874 0.87 -12.78 -1.46
C ASN A 874 0.90 -13.30 -0.02
N PHE A 875 1.24 -14.57 0.15
CA PHE A 875 1.31 -15.24 1.46
C PHE A 875 2.75 -15.30 1.97
N ASP A 876 2.90 -15.43 3.29
CA ASP A 876 4.19 -15.64 3.94
C ASP A 876 4.33 -17.08 4.48
N ASP A 877 5.56 -17.59 4.57
CA ASP A 877 5.81 -18.91 5.15
C ASP A 877 5.36 -18.93 6.63
N GLY A 878 4.51 -19.89 6.99
CA GLY A 878 3.92 -19.96 8.33
C GLY A 878 2.51 -19.39 8.44
N ASP A 879 1.99 -18.71 7.43
CA ASP A 879 0.60 -18.24 7.42
C ASP A 879 -0.38 -19.41 7.58
N ILE A 880 -1.44 -19.21 8.34
CA ILE A 880 -2.57 -20.16 8.37
C ILE A 880 -3.49 -19.75 7.23
N ILE A 881 -3.74 -20.68 6.29
CA ILE A 881 -4.55 -20.40 5.11
C ILE A 881 -5.63 -21.47 4.93
N GLU A 882 -6.73 -21.06 4.31
CA GLU A 882 -7.75 -21.94 3.75
C GLU A 882 -7.50 -22.06 2.24
N VAL A 883 -7.45 -23.30 1.74
CA VAL A 883 -7.49 -23.64 0.32
C VAL A 883 -8.85 -24.26 0.03
N ASP A 884 -9.73 -23.48 -0.58
CA ASP A 884 -11.02 -23.91 -1.08
C ASP A 884 -10.88 -24.18 -2.59
N ALA A 885 -10.36 -25.38 -2.92
CA ALA A 885 -10.22 -25.84 -4.29
C ALA A 885 -11.55 -26.32 -4.89
N GLU A 886 -12.70 -26.09 -4.23
CA GLU A 886 -14.00 -26.21 -4.88
C GLU A 886 -14.36 -24.90 -5.59
N LYS A 887 -13.96 -23.76 -4.99
CA LYS A 887 -14.20 -22.41 -5.51
C LYS A 887 -12.99 -21.78 -6.20
N GLY A 888 -11.82 -22.42 -6.11
CA GLY A 888 -10.57 -21.87 -6.65
C GLY A 888 -10.04 -20.70 -5.83
N ILE A 889 -10.27 -20.71 -4.51
CA ILE A 889 -9.94 -19.62 -3.61
C ILE A 889 -8.88 -20.06 -2.59
N VAL A 890 -7.89 -19.20 -2.35
CA VAL A 890 -6.93 -19.29 -1.23
C VAL A 890 -7.05 -18.02 -0.40
N ARG A 891 -7.28 -18.14 0.91
CA ARG A 891 -7.40 -16.98 1.80
C ARG A 891 -6.62 -17.17 3.08
N LYS A 892 -6.10 -16.06 3.61
CA LYS A 892 -5.46 -16.04 4.92
C LYS A 892 -6.54 -16.10 6.01
N LEU A 893 -6.31 -16.93 7.04
CA LEU A 893 -7.22 -17.09 8.18
C LEU A 893 -6.78 -16.24 9.38
#